data_AF-A0A2E1A2B5-F1
#
_entry.id   AF-A0A2E1A2B5-F1
#
_cell.length_a   1.000
_cell.length_b   1.000
_cell.length_c   1.000
_cell.angle_alpha   90.00
_cell.angle_beta   90.00
_cell.angle_gamma   90.00
#
_symmetry.space_group_name_H-M   'P 1'
#
loop_
_entity.id
_entity.type
_entity.pdbx_description
1 polymer ?
#
loop_
_entity_poly.entity_id
_entity_poly.type
_entity_poly.pdbx_seq_one_letter_code
_entity_poly.pdbx_strand_id
1 'polypeptide(L)'
;MDLDALCQQAKDEYAKLEEIYVHRMDSFSELANQDLKNVAMESLMLFHINPHESPPLVVHHKVGVNDDGKDILDSASFNAFPKNAWKGIENLEHFLRQDMQAGDYSFQNFSKRNYPLLSQDLNQKGSPDICAMTTIGSLGGIGHKSDSDMDLQVIVDTDPQVWKPWNDCEFFLGFLSCFKRNVINTVESLNPKSFKQLKLQTKALLQKRYNKGLTQQQLRIIDIILPSTYRNQLDNLLWKLFVQLSNENQIIAIQESTTSLLELYPAFSLFEKPLKTFFPFLKLNPSINSDKSTLEDFGYLINQHQREQALVLEEQKEYSTRMKVHIIESYLTKKYPNTEVHLFLNLLNNMREGKHTPFVVSPEGSLAYASMLNDFLLNPAMMLAGSPPMPFCIPQKLRPLLRVGVLPDADWWVKSDSGLSGKLLMRKLANWGGIGVSRSLVYKHAIPVFLRESEKVSHRNIPKALLNCWWVELLCTEESSPTPTSLTKLLLYPYEREMLKNPPVGHPYLECLQKMEEGFPQLILDPWWSKFTDLLTRFPQKNSYKDIVFCFAQHLRLTDIVEFSIRADPVRLDRNSSWRERAMIEFYELFFPNIGDRLELMHFAQGHDDTANKIELRLKTHFLNSMKRVEKKLGILGKRKTLTNILYYFSNDGLKFNDLKNTINEIGVILDPVVNRISIEDNRVLNKLKNKIKLTRLEGLQAKSIYLYHQQVKNTVALIQKKFTSAKMDPIKLVNCIQKGRFQVAGDTNENVIFKYHLMRNFKRQPHQIQLPISKSLYFPRALILIIYNPKSSKWKFLSVISHREAWSSGVEDGSNAMMMFEESLVHGIARCVFSGYVETNPPKITAWQKEAAKASTKVSGNPFTLADVAELAGEIGGFFTKHKLQPWEVLENLHYVSSVFVVCNVNQFLMVSLIVQDNLGERFVIDLDLSDIKVNFHEKSESEEDHKLNAFFDRLQTAEARKRFLKCLEQLEAPLNPKSPPSYRIWVNPKNYTLTLGPKHQSIYLNGIANRIWPDTGPFAPWNPEQAPTIDNDFDQIGREAITSYKRTQERIQKERLIRLAHIRSMSKNYLNKLKREKAEQEQENMM
;
A
#
# COMPACT_ATOMS: atom_id res chain seq x y z
N MET A 1 31.87 28.25 -5.35
CA MET A 1 31.00 27.81 -4.23
C MET A 1 31.85 27.99 -3.00
N ASP A 2 31.37 28.78 -2.05
CA ASP A 2 32.05 28.97 -0.77
C ASP A 2 31.90 27.68 0.05
N LEU A 3 33.00 26.95 0.25
CA LEU A 3 32.99 25.67 0.96
C LEU A 3 32.71 25.85 2.45
N ASP A 4 33.13 26.97 3.04
CA ASP A 4 32.93 27.25 4.46
C ASP A 4 31.46 27.55 4.73
N ALA A 5 30.83 28.37 3.88
CA ALA A 5 29.40 28.64 3.96
C ALA A 5 28.56 27.36 3.77
N LEU A 6 28.91 26.51 2.80
CA LEU A 6 28.23 25.23 2.60
C LEU A 6 28.40 24.29 3.81
N CYS A 7 29.61 24.26 4.39
CA CYS A 7 29.90 23.45 5.55
C CYS A 7 29.09 23.91 6.77
N GLN A 8 29.00 25.22 7.01
CA GLN A 8 28.17 25.76 8.07
C GLN A 8 26.69 25.43 7.86
N GLN A 9 26.16 25.63 6.65
CA GLN A 9 24.79 25.25 6.32
C GLN A 9 24.52 23.76 6.56
N ALA A 10 25.47 22.88 6.24
CA ALA A 10 25.35 21.46 6.48
C ALA A 10 25.34 21.10 7.98
N LYS A 11 26.08 21.83 8.82
CA LYS A 11 26.03 21.68 10.28
C LYS A 11 24.67 22.11 10.84
N ASP A 12 24.17 23.26 10.40
CA ASP A 12 22.89 23.80 10.85
C ASP A 12 21.74 22.87 10.46
N GLU A 13 21.76 22.34 9.24
CA GLU A 13 20.75 21.38 8.77
C GLU A 13 20.80 20.06 9.55
N TYR A 14 22.01 19.56 9.88
CA TYR A 14 22.16 18.36 10.71
C TYR A 14 21.55 18.55 12.10
N ALA A 15 21.86 19.67 12.76
CA ALA A 15 21.29 20.00 14.06
C ALA A 15 19.75 20.09 14.00
N LYS A 16 19.21 20.66 12.91
CA LYS A 16 17.77 20.75 12.71
C LYS A 16 17.11 19.37 12.53
N LEU A 17 17.78 18.44 11.84
CA LEU A 17 17.31 17.06 11.74
C LEU A 17 17.27 16.38 13.11
N GLU A 18 18.31 16.52 13.94
CA GLU A 18 18.31 15.98 15.31
C GLU A 18 17.13 16.52 16.12
N GLU A 19 16.90 17.84 16.10
CA GLU A 19 15.77 18.49 16.78
C GLU A 19 14.43 17.88 16.35
N ILE A 20 14.20 17.74 15.04
CA ILE A 20 12.96 17.17 14.50
C ILE A 20 12.76 15.74 15.02
N TYR A 21 13.78 14.89 14.97
CA TYR A 21 13.66 13.49 15.36
C TYR A 21 13.43 13.31 16.86
N VAL A 22 14.12 14.07 17.70
CA VAL A 22 13.91 14.07 19.17
C VAL A 22 12.49 14.50 19.50
N HIS A 23 12.03 15.63 18.93
CA HIS A 23 10.69 16.15 19.18
C HIS A 23 9.58 15.16 18.76
N ARG A 24 9.79 14.47 17.62
CA ARG A 24 8.87 13.44 17.13
C ARG A 24 8.85 12.21 18.04
N MET A 25 9.99 11.79 18.57
CA MET A 25 10.05 10.69 19.54
C MET A 25 9.38 11.05 20.86
N ASP A 26 9.58 12.27 21.36
CA ASP A 26 8.91 12.73 22.57
C ASP A 26 7.38 12.71 22.41
N SER A 27 6.90 13.23 21.27
CA SER A 27 5.49 13.17 20.91
C SER A 27 4.99 11.73 20.76
N PHE A 28 5.78 10.82 20.19
CA PHE A 28 5.41 9.40 20.13
C PHE A 28 5.31 8.77 21.53
N SER A 29 6.24 9.09 22.43
CA SER A 29 6.22 8.60 23.81
C SER A 29 4.97 9.07 24.57
N GLU A 30 4.48 10.28 24.31
CA GLU A 30 3.21 10.75 24.88
C GLU A 30 1.99 10.04 24.25
N LEU A 31 1.94 9.95 22.92
CA LEU A 31 0.73 9.56 22.18
C LEU A 31 0.54 8.04 22.02
N ALA A 32 1.64 7.27 21.97
CA ALA A 32 1.58 5.84 21.71
C ALA A 32 1.02 5.06 22.90
N ASN A 33 0.15 4.09 22.61
CA ASN A 33 -0.29 3.10 23.58
C ASN A 33 0.87 2.17 24.00
N GLN A 34 0.67 1.40 25.07
CA GLN A 34 1.73 0.55 25.62
C GLN A 34 2.18 -0.56 24.66
N ASP A 35 1.26 -1.15 23.89
CA ASP A 35 1.60 -2.21 22.91
C ASP A 35 2.52 -1.65 21.83
N LEU A 36 2.21 -0.48 21.27
CA LEU A 36 3.00 0.17 20.24
C LEU A 36 4.40 0.58 20.75
N LYS A 37 4.49 1.05 22.00
CA LYS A 37 5.78 1.31 22.68
C LYS A 37 6.61 0.03 22.84
N ASN A 38 5.96 -1.06 23.28
CA ASN A 38 6.64 -2.35 23.42
C ASN A 38 7.11 -2.89 22.07
N VAL A 39 6.30 -2.77 21.01
CA VAL A 39 6.67 -3.14 19.63
C VAL A 39 7.93 -2.38 19.19
N ALA A 40 8.02 -1.08 19.47
CA ALA A 40 9.20 -0.28 19.16
C ALA A 40 10.45 -0.80 19.89
N MET A 41 10.36 -1.02 21.21
CA MET A 41 11.48 -1.54 22.02
C MET A 41 11.93 -2.94 21.59
N GLU A 42 10.97 -3.85 21.32
CA GLU A 42 11.30 -5.19 20.85
C GLU A 42 11.90 -5.20 19.47
N SER A 43 11.43 -4.34 18.57
CA SER A 43 12.02 -4.18 17.24
C SER A 43 13.48 -3.75 17.35
N LEU A 44 13.79 -2.75 18.19
CA LEU A 44 15.17 -2.31 18.43
C LEU A 44 16.06 -3.48 18.90
N MET A 45 15.62 -4.22 19.92
CA MET A 45 16.37 -5.38 20.43
C MET A 45 16.59 -6.45 19.34
N LEU A 46 15.51 -6.87 18.67
CA LEU A 46 15.55 -7.98 17.71
C LEU A 46 16.40 -7.67 16.47
N PHE A 47 16.46 -6.41 16.04
CA PHE A 47 17.35 -6.00 14.96
C PHE A 47 18.79 -5.74 15.42
N HIS A 48 18.99 -5.24 16.64
CA HIS A 48 20.32 -5.01 17.20
C HIS A 48 21.11 -6.32 17.38
N ILE A 49 20.48 -7.38 17.89
CA ILE A 49 21.17 -8.65 18.17
C ILE A 49 20.97 -9.68 17.06
N ASN A 50 21.94 -10.60 16.94
CA ASN A 50 21.82 -11.83 16.14
C ASN A 50 22.82 -12.86 16.70
N PRO A 51 22.48 -13.50 17.83
CA PRO A 51 23.33 -14.51 18.47
C PRO A 51 23.52 -15.74 17.58
N HIS A 52 24.69 -16.39 17.71
CA HIS A 52 25.06 -17.55 16.89
C HIS A 52 24.20 -18.79 17.16
N GLU A 53 23.79 -18.98 18.42
CA GLU A 53 22.90 -20.06 18.86
C GLU A 53 21.90 -19.47 19.85
N SER A 54 20.65 -19.36 19.46
CA SER A 54 19.59 -18.91 20.36
C SER A 54 18.35 -19.79 20.22
N PRO A 55 17.67 -20.06 21.35
CA PRO A 55 16.42 -20.77 21.29
C PRO A 55 15.39 -19.95 20.49
N PRO A 56 14.40 -20.62 19.87
CA PRO A 56 13.29 -19.93 19.24
C PRO A 56 12.54 -19.05 20.25
N LEU A 57 12.06 -17.89 19.81
CA LEU A 57 11.14 -17.06 20.60
C LEU A 57 9.76 -17.71 20.65
N VAL A 58 9.19 -17.85 21.85
CA VAL A 58 7.89 -18.50 22.05
C VAL A 58 6.85 -17.46 22.49
N VAL A 59 5.70 -17.45 21.81
CA VAL A 59 4.53 -16.64 22.16
C VAL A 59 3.43 -17.55 22.65
N HIS A 60 2.91 -17.28 23.86
CA HIS A 60 1.70 -17.92 24.40
C HIS A 60 0.51 -16.98 24.22
N HIS A 61 -0.61 -17.48 23.72
CA HIS A 61 -1.82 -16.67 23.52
C HIS A 61 -3.09 -17.46 23.88
N LYS A 62 -4.08 -16.75 24.41
CA LYS A 62 -5.36 -17.32 24.83
C LYS A 62 -6.25 -17.57 23.62
N VAL A 63 -6.68 -18.82 23.45
CA VAL A 63 -7.55 -19.25 22.34
C VAL A 63 -9.00 -19.46 22.78
N GLY A 64 -9.24 -19.44 24.09
CA GLY A 64 -10.56 -19.62 24.66
C GLY A 64 -10.50 -19.84 26.16
N VAL A 65 -11.65 -20.21 26.70
CA VAL A 65 -11.83 -20.58 28.10
C VAL A 65 -12.50 -21.95 28.09
N ASN A 66 -12.02 -22.90 28.88
CA ASN A 66 -12.64 -24.21 28.99
C ASN A 66 -13.96 -24.12 29.76
N ASP A 67 -14.71 -25.22 29.81
CA ASP A 67 -16.01 -25.31 30.50
C ASP A 67 -15.93 -24.99 32.01
N ASP A 68 -14.73 -25.01 32.60
CA ASP A 68 -14.45 -24.68 34.01
C ASP A 68 -14.03 -23.21 34.23
N GLY A 69 -14.06 -22.35 33.21
CA GLY A 69 -13.65 -20.96 33.33
C GLY A 69 -12.13 -20.71 33.31
N LYS A 70 -11.30 -21.71 32.96
CA LYS A 70 -9.83 -21.59 32.85
C LYS A 70 -9.37 -21.31 31.43
N ASP A 71 -8.36 -20.46 31.31
CA ASP A 71 -7.79 -20.03 30.04
C ASP A 71 -7.12 -21.19 29.29
N ILE A 72 -7.49 -21.35 28.02
CA ILE A 72 -6.84 -22.27 27.08
C ILE A 72 -5.79 -21.47 26.33
N LEU A 73 -4.51 -21.88 26.44
CA LEU A 73 -3.38 -21.24 25.78
C LEU A 73 -2.89 -22.07 24.59
N ASP A 74 -2.63 -21.43 23.46
CA ASP A 74 -1.85 -21.96 22.34
C ASP A 74 -0.49 -21.26 22.27
N SER A 75 0.51 -21.95 21.73
CA SER A 75 1.89 -21.45 21.67
C SER A 75 2.45 -21.53 20.26
N ALA A 76 3.17 -20.49 19.84
CA ALA A 76 3.92 -20.47 18.59
C ALA A 76 5.38 -20.14 18.81
N SER A 77 6.24 -20.72 17.97
CA SER A 77 7.70 -20.66 18.07
C SER A 77 8.29 -20.02 16.82
N PHE A 78 9.25 -19.11 17.00
CA PHE A 78 9.81 -18.26 15.95
C PHE A 78 11.35 -18.26 15.98
N ASN A 79 11.98 -18.62 14.86
CA ASN A 79 13.45 -18.60 14.72
C ASN A 79 13.94 -17.24 14.22
N ALA A 80 13.88 -16.21 15.08
CA ALA A 80 14.11 -14.81 14.71
C ALA A 80 15.56 -14.45 14.30
N PHE A 81 16.52 -15.36 14.46
CA PHE A 81 17.95 -15.11 14.27
C PHE A 81 18.56 -15.96 13.14
N PRO A 82 18.27 -15.65 11.86
CA PRO A 82 18.93 -16.32 10.74
C PRO A 82 20.43 -16.05 10.72
N LYS A 83 21.20 -17.11 10.43
CA LYS A 83 22.64 -17.00 10.19
C LYS A 83 22.92 -16.00 9.07
N ASN A 84 23.96 -15.18 9.25
CA ASN A 84 24.41 -14.14 8.31
C ASN A 84 23.40 -13.00 8.05
N ALA A 85 22.36 -12.81 8.87
CA ALA A 85 21.53 -11.60 8.77
C ALA A 85 22.27 -10.39 9.40
N TRP A 86 22.07 -9.20 8.82
CA TRP A 86 22.61 -7.94 9.36
C TRP A 86 22.16 -7.71 10.81
N LYS A 87 23.07 -7.17 11.63
CA LYS A 87 22.84 -6.89 13.06
C LYS A 87 23.62 -5.66 13.52
N GLY A 88 23.27 -5.15 14.70
CA GLY A 88 23.87 -3.95 15.27
C GLY A 88 23.29 -2.70 14.63
N ILE A 89 22.79 -1.81 15.48
CA ILE A 89 22.18 -0.54 15.09
C ILE A 89 23.13 0.58 15.52
N GLU A 90 23.46 1.46 14.60
CA GLU A 90 24.28 2.64 14.87
C GLU A 90 23.57 3.55 15.88
N ASN A 91 24.30 4.04 16.89
CA ASN A 91 23.76 4.93 17.92
C ASN A 91 22.41 4.43 18.50
N LEU A 92 22.40 3.16 18.93
CA LEU A 92 21.25 2.56 19.60
C LEU A 92 20.78 3.45 20.76
N GLU A 93 19.46 3.58 20.92
CA GLU A 93 18.79 4.39 21.95
C GLU A 93 18.90 5.92 21.78
N HIS A 94 19.70 6.47 20.86
CA HIS A 94 20.01 7.91 20.76
C HIS A 94 18.78 8.83 20.75
N PHE A 95 17.71 8.46 20.07
CA PHE A 95 16.48 9.26 20.00
C PHE A 95 15.46 8.95 21.09
N LEU A 96 15.61 7.84 21.83
CA LEU A 96 14.67 7.47 22.87
C LEU A 96 14.64 8.53 23.98
N ARG A 97 13.47 8.75 24.58
CA ARG A 97 13.33 9.68 25.70
C ARG A 97 14.13 9.19 26.92
N GLN A 98 14.56 10.09 27.80
CA GLN A 98 15.43 9.75 28.95
C GLN A 98 14.89 8.63 29.85
N ASP A 99 13.58 8.54 30.07
CA ASP A 99 12.93 7.47 30.84
C ASP A 99 12.89 6.12 30.11
N MET A 100 12.99 6.14 28.79
CA MET A 100 13.17 4.97 27.92
C MET A 100 14.64 4.59 27.78
N GLN A 101 15.59 5.48 28.11
CA GLN A 101 17.03 5.18 28.16
C GLN A 101 17.48 4.74 29.57
N ALA A 102 16.93 5.35 30.62
CA ALA A 102 17.32 5.15 32.01
C ALA A 102 16.11 5.02 32.95
N GLY A 103 16.28 4.27 34.05
CA GLY A 103 15.21 4.00 35.04
C GLY A 103 14.47 2.68 34.81
N ASP A 104 13.45 2.41 35.62
CA ASP A 104 12.74 1.11 35.66
C ASP A 104 12.05 0.72 34.34
N TYR A 105 11.72 1.71 33.50
CA TYR A 105 11.10 1.54 32.19
C TYR A 105 12.09 1.66 31.01
N SER A 106 13.40 1.71 31.27
CA SER A 106 14.43 1.82 30.23
C SER A 106 14.47 0.62 29.27
N PHE A 107 15.00 0.82 28.07
CA PHE A 107 15.19 -0.21 27.05
C PHE A 107 16.01 -1.38 27.58
N GLN A 108 17.08 -1.10 28.34
CA GLN A 108 17.89 -2.15 28.95
C GLN A 108 17.10 -2.95 29.99
N ASN A 109 16.33 -2.29 30.86
CA ASN A 109 15.51 -2.97 31.86
C ASN A 109 14.34 -3.73 31.23
N PHE A 110 13.69 -3.15 30.22
CA PHE A 110 12.69 -3.82 29.39
C PHE A 110 13.26 -5.11 28.79
N SER A 111 14.45 -5.05 28.18
CA SER A 111 15.09 -6.19 27.55
C SER A 111 15.51 -7.25 28.56
N LYS A 112 16.11 -6.85 29.70
CA LYS A 112 16.48 -7.77 30.78
C LYS A 112 15.26 -8.47 31.39
N ARG A 113 14.16 -7.74 31.58
CA ARG A 113 12.93 -8.26 32.20
C ARG A 113 12.18 -9.23 31.27
N ASN A 114 12.06 -8.88 29.99
CA ASN A 114 11.26 -9.66 29.04
C ASN A 114 12.08 -10.73 28.30
N TYR A 115 13.40 -10.51 28.16
CA TYR A 115 14.30 -11.35 27.36
C TYR A 115 15.69 -11.51 28.01
N PRO A 116 15.78 -12.05 29.24
CA PRO A 116 17.02 -12.11 29.99
C PRO A 116 18.17 -12.80 29.23
N LEU A 117 17.87 -13.89 28.51
CA LEU A 117 18.85 -14.64 27.71
C LEU A 117 19.44 -13.83 26.55
N LEU A 118 18.64 -12.95 25.94
CA LEU A 118 19.05 -12.14 24.80
C LEU A 118 19.65 -10.80 25.24
N SER A 119 19.29 -10.32 26.43
CA SER A 119 19.74 -9.03 26.95
C SER A 119 21.25 -8.96 27.15
N GLN A 120 21.92 -10.10 27.34
CA GLN A 120 23.38 -10.18 27.46
C GLN A 120 24.07 -9.75 26.15
N ASP A 121 23.42 -9.97 25.00
CA ASP A 121 23.97 -9.66 23.69
C ASP A 121 23.84 -8.20 23.28
N LEU A 122 23.06 -7.40 24.03
CA LEU A 122 22.87 -5.97 23.75
C LEU A 122 24.17 -5.16 23.84
N ASN A 123 25.13 -5.64 24.64
CA ASN A 123 26.41 -4.95 24.85
C ASN A 123 27.52 -5.40 23.89
N GLN A 124 27.22 -6.27 22.91
CA GLN A 124 28.23 -6.74 21.95
C GLN A 124 28.74 -5.58 21.08
N LYS A 125 29.99 -5.16 21.28
CA LYS A 125 30.68 -4.06 20.58
C LYS A 125 31.12 -4.43 19.15
N GLY A 126 30.21 -4.91 18.31
CA GLY A 126 30.45 -5.08 16.87
C GLY A 126 30.25 -3.77 16.09
N SER A 127 30.80 -3.68 14.88
CA SER A 127 30.43 -2.58 13.95
C SER A 127 28.94 -2.70 13.60
N PRO A 128 28.14 -1.63 13.71
CA PRO A 128 26.73 -1.69 13.36
C PRO A 128 26.57 -1.88 11.84
N ASP A 129 25.77 -2.87 11.43
CA ASP A 129 25.39 -3.04 10.03
C ASP A 129 24.19 -2.15 9.64
N ILE A 130 23.32 -1.81 10.61
CA ILE A 130 22.09 -1.04 10.41
C ILE A 130 22.36 0.41 10.80
N CYS A 131 22.25 1.34 9.85
CA CYS A 131 22.57 2.76 10.10
C CYS A 131 21.38 3.54 10.65
N ALA A 132 20.15 3.10 10.37
CA ALA A 132 18.96 3.72 10.94
C ALA A 132 17.74 2.79 10.95
N MET A 133 16.85 3.04 11.91
CA MET A 133 15.50 2.49 11.99
C MET A 133 14.50 3.64 12.05
N THR A 134 13.62 3.73 11.07
CA THR A 134 12.71 4.89 10.91
C THR A 134 11.28 4.45 10.60
N THR A 135 10.28 5.18 11.07
CA THR A 135 8.88 4.83 10.81
C THR A 135 8.30 5.60 9.64
N ILE A 136 7.50 4.96 8.79
CA ILE A 136 6.75 5.65 7.76
C ILE A 136 5.45 6.22 8.37
N GLY A 137 5.08 7.45 8.01
CA GLY A 137 3.75 7.99 8.32
C GLY A 137 3.68 8.98 9.48
N SER A 138 2.60 8.92 10.26
CA SER A 138 2.20 10.00 11.17
C SER A 138 2.57 9.78 12.64
N LEU A 139 3.34 8.73 12.96
CA LEU A 139 3.75 8.42 14.33
C LEU A 139 4.57 9.56 14.95
N GLY A 140 4.06 10.09 16.08
CA GLY A 140 4.68 11.19 16.81
C GLY A 140 4.30 12.57 16.29
N GLY A 141 3.25 12.66 15.47
CA GLY A 141 2.72 13.93 14.94
C GLY A 141 1.23 14.14 15.21
N ILE A 142 0.69 15.24 14.68
CA ILE A 142 -0.75 15.57 14.78
C ILE A 142 -1.61 14.49 14.12
N GLY A 143 -1.08 13.78 13.11
CA GLY A 143 -1.75 12.65 12.47
C GLY A 143 -1.65 11.30 13.20
N HIS A 144 -1.02 11.21 14.38
CA HIS A 144 -0.95 9.99 15.18
C HIS A 144 -2.36 9.59 15.64
N LYS A 145 -2.70 8.30 15.58
CA LYS A 145 -3.99 7.72 16.00
C LYS A 145 -3.78 6.61 17.03
N SER A 146 -4.78 6.35 17.86
CA SER A 146 -4.72 5.31 18.89
C SER A 146 -4.52 3.89 18.35
N ASP A 147 -4.93 3.66 17.10
CA ASP A 147 -4.80 2.43 16.30
C ASP A 147 -3.77 2.58 15.17
N SER A 148 -2.75 3.44 15.31
CA SER A 148 -1.74 3.61 14.27
C SER A 148 -0.91 2.34 14.05
N ASP A 149 -0.68 2.02 12.78
CA ASP A 149 0.20 0.95 12.35
C ASP A 149 1.66 1.30 12.64
N MET A 150 2.48 0.28 12.92
CA MET A 150 3.94 0.41 12.99
C MET A 150 4.56 0.02 11.64
N ASP A 151 4.70 1.00 10.75
CA ASP A 151 5.41 0.85 9.48
C ASP A 151 6.90 1.17 9.67
N LEU A 152 7.74 0.16 9.87
CA LEU A 152 9.14 0.37 10.25
C LEU A 152 10.11 0.02 9.12
N GLN A 153 10.97 0.97 8.76
CA GLN A 153 12.07 0.82 7.81
C GLN A 153 13.37 0.51 8.53
N VAL A 154 14.01 -0.60 8.15
CA VAL A 154 15.35 -1.00 8.55
C VAL A 154 16.31 -0.62 7.43
N ILE A 155 17.14 0.40 7.67
CA ILE A 155 18.01 1.00 6.68
C ILE A 155 19.44 0.49 6.88
N VAL A 156 20.02 -0.07 5.82
CA VAL A 156 21.38 -0.63 5.80
C VAL A 156 22.21 0.17 4.79
N ASP A 157 23.37 0.67 5.24
CA ASP A 157 24.41 1.19 4.35
C ASP A 157 25.39 0.07 4.00
N THR A 158 25.43 -0.27 2.72
CA THR A 158 26.29 -1.34 2.17
C THR A 158 27.48 -0.78 1.43
N ASP A 159 27.61 0.55 1.37
CA ASP A 159 28.74 1.17 0.73
C ASP A 159 30.02 0.91 1.54
N PRO A 160 31.14 0.67 0.85
CA PRO A 160 32.41 0.38 1.53
C PRO A 160 32.87 1.60 2.33
N GLN A 161 33.27 1.38 3.59
CA GLN A 161 33.85 2.44 4.42
C GLN A 161 35.22 2.86 3.88
N VAL A 162 35.39 4.17 3.69
CA VAL A 162 36.63 4.78 3.19
C VAL A 162 37.38 5.41 4.36
N TRP A 163 38.46 4.75 4.79
CA TRP A 163 39.26 5.19 5.95
C TRP A 163 40.31 6.25 5.59
N LYS A 164 40.79 6.25 4.35
CA LYS A 164 41.74 7.21 3.81
C LYS A 164 41.20 7.79 2.50
N PRO A 165 41.46 9.06 2.19
CA PRO A 165 41.15 9.64 0.89
C PRO A 165 41.59 8.76 -0.27
N TRP A 166 40.76 8.65 -1.30
CA TRP A 166 41.14 8.00 -2.55
C TRP A 166 42.34 8.72 -3.19
N ASN A 167 43.30 7.93 -3.63
CA ASN A 167 44.40 8.36 -4.50
C ASN A 167 44.15 7.89 -5.95
N ASP A 168 45.09 8.19 -6.83
CA ASP A 168 44.99 7.89 -8.26
C ASP A 168 44.72 6.40 -8.56
N CYS A 169 45.18 5.49 -7.70
CA CYS A 169 44.95 4.06 -7.85
C CYS A 169 43.49 3.69 -7.61
N GLU A 170 42.84 4.16 -6.53
CA GLU A 170 41.42 3.89 -6.29
C GLU A 170 40.56 4.52 -7.38
N PHE A 171 40.92 5.70 -7.85
CA PHE A 171 40.26 6.33 -9.00
C PHE A 171 40.38 5.49 -10.27
N PHE A 172 41.55 4.92 -10.56
CA PHE A 172 41.71 4.02 -11.70
C PHE A 172 40.95 2.69 -11.52
N LEU A 173 40.90 2.13 -10.31
CA LEU A 173 40.06 0.96 -10.01
C LEU A 173 38.57 1.26 -10.24
N GLY A 174 38.12 2.45 -9.88
CA GLY A 174 36.77 2.90 -10.17
C GLY A 174 36.50 3.02 -11.67
N PHE A 175 37.47 3.51 -12.45
CA PHE A 175 37.38 3.49 -13.91
C PHE A 175 37.22 2.06 -14.44
N LEU A 176 37.99 1.09 -13.94
CA LEU A 176 37.88 -0.31 -14.34
C LEU A 176 36.49 -0.91 -14.01
N SER A 177 35.86 -0.49 -12.91
CA SER A 177 34.47 -0.85 -12.60
C SER A 177 33.48 -0.28 -13.62
N CYS A 178 33.63 0.99 -14.01
CA CYS A 178 32.81 1.59 -15.07
C CYS A 178 33.02 0.90 -16.42
N PHE A 179 34.27 0.58 -16.76
CA PHE A 179 34.61 -0.16 -17.97
C PHE A 179 33.94 -1.54 -18.00
N LYS A 180 34.10 -2.34 -16.93
CA LYS A 180 33.44 -3.65 -16.79
C LYS A 180 31.93 -3.52 -16.99
N ARG A 181 31.31 -2.51 -16.37
CA ARG A 181 29.87 -2.24 -16.50
C ARG A 181 29.49 -1.92 -17.94
N ASN A 182 30.29 -1.14 -18.65
CA ASN A 182 30.02 -0.80 -20.05
C ASN A 182 30.15 -2.02 -20.97
N VAL A 183 31.15 -2.89 -20.75
CA VAL A 183 31.29 -4.16 -21.47
C VAL A 183 30.03 -5.03 -21.29
N ILE A 184 29.52 -5.15 -20.06
CA ILE A 184 28.28 -5.91 -19.79
C ILE A 184 27.09 -5.33 -20.58
N ASN A 185 26.95 -4.00 -20.62
CA ASN A 185 25.88 -3.33 -21.38
C ASN A 185 26.00 -3.57 -22.90
N THR A 186 27.22 -3.53 -23.43
CA THR A 186 27.50 -3.82 -24.85
C THR A 186 27.10 -5.26 -25.20
N VAL A 187 27.45 -6.23 -24.34
CA VAL A 187 27.06 -7.64 -24.53
C VAL A 187 25.54 -7.84 -24.50
N GLU A 188 24.82 -7.12 -23.62
CA GLU A 188 23.35 -7.09 -23.64
C GLU A 188 22.80 -6.64 -25.00
N SER A 189 23.40 -5.60 -25.59
CA SER A 189 22.96 -5.04 -26.88
C SER A 189 23.25 -5.95 -28.07
N LEU A 190 24.36 -6.67 -28.05
CA LEU A 190 24.80 -7.55 -29.15
C LEU A 190 23.96 -8.84 -29.26
N ASN A 191 23.37 -9.33 -28.16
CA ASN A 191 22.55 -10.54 -28.19
C ASN A 191 21.27 -10.46 -27.32
N PRO A 192 20.24 -9.70 -27.77
CA PRO A 192 19.02 -9.48 -26.99
C PRO A 192 18.20 -10.75 -26.70
N LYS A 193 18.30 -11.77 -27.58
CA LYS A 193 17.58 -13.06 -27.41
C LYS A 193 18.19 -13.87 -26.27
N SER A 194 19.52 -14.03 -26.25
CA SER A 194 20.22 -14.71 -25.16
C SER A 194 20.08 -13.95 -23.84
N PHE A 195 20.03 -12.63 -23.86
CA PHE A 195 19.79 -11.83 -22.66
C PHE A 195 18.45 -12.15 -21.96
N LYS A 196 17.37 -12.30 -22.74
CA LYS A 196 16.06 -12.68 -22.18
C LYS A 196 16.10 -14.07 -21.52
N GLN A 197 16.84 -15.01 -22.11
CA GLN A 197 17.05 -16.33 -21.53
C GLN A 197 17.87 -16.27 -20.24
N LEU A 198 18.95 -15.48 -20.20
CA LEU A 198 19.76 -15.28 -19.00
C LEU A 198 18.96 -14.70 -17.83
N LYS A 199 18.05 -13.75 -18.08
CA LYS A 199 17.14 -13.24 -17.04
C LYS A 199 16.27 -14.33 -16.43
N LEU A 200 15.71 -15.22 -17.26
CA LEU A 200 14.90 -16.35 -16.81
C LEU A 200 15.73 -17.38 -16.06
N GLN A 201 16.92 -17.70 -16.56
CA GLN A 201 17.86 -18.62 -15.91
C GLN A 201 18.31 -18.10 -14.54
N THR A 202 18.65 -16.82 -14.44
CA THR A 202 19.04 -16.17 -13.18
C THR A 202 17.92 -16.29 -12.16
N LYS A 203 16.68 -15.99 -12.57
CA LYS A 203 15.51 -16.11 -11.71
C LYS A 203 15.30 -17.55 -11.21
N ALA A 204 15.43 -18.54 -12.10
CA ALA A 204 15.33 -19.96 -11.73
C ALA A 204 16.44 -20.40 -10.75
N LEU A 205 17.67 -19.90 -10.92
CA LEU A 205 18.78 -20.15 -9.99
C LEU A 205 18.49 -19.59 -8.60
N LEU A 206 17.96 -18.35 -8.52
CA LEU A 206 17.54 -17.75 -7.26
C LEU A 206 16.44 -18.59 -6.60
N GLN A 207 15.40 -19.00 -7.34
CA GLN A 207 14.33 -19.85 -6.81
C GLN A 207 14.85 -21.18 -6.25
N LYS A 208 15.85 -21.77 -6.88
CA LYS A 208 16.49 -23.01 -6.40
C LYS A 208 17.31 -22.78 -5.13
N ARG A 209 18.07 -21.68 -5.08
CA ARG A 209 18.98 -21.36 -3.98
C ARG A 209 18.25 -20.81 -2.74
N TYR A 210 17.17 -20.08 -2.94
CA TYR A 210 16.48 -19.28 -1.94
C TYR A 210 14.97 -19.57 -1.95
N ASN A 211 14.57 -20.71 -1.39
CA ASN A 211 13.16 -21.11 -1.29
C ASN A 211 12.63 -21.24 0.14
N LYS A 212 13.52 -21.43 1.12
CA LYS A 212 13.14 -21.80 2.49
C LYS A 212 12.53 -20.60 3.22
N GLY A 213 11.25 -20.70 3.56
CA GLY A 213 10.53 -19.64 4.27
C GLY A 213 9.91 -18.59 3.34
N LEU A 214 10.03 -18.77 2.02
CA LEU A 214 9.27 -18.01 1.04
C LEU A 214 8.04 -18.81 0.60
N THR A 215 6.91 -18.13 0.40
CA THR A 215 5.73 -18.74 -0.22
C THR A 215 5.98 -19.00 -1.71
N GLN A 216 5.19 -19.89 -2.32
CA GLN A 216 5.24 -20.09 -3.78
C GLN A 216 5.03 -18.78 -4.55
N GLN A 217 4.25 -17.86 -3.99
CA GLN A 217 3.98 -16.55 -4.56
C GLN A 217 5.23 -15.66 -4.51
N GLN A 218 5.92 -15.60 -3.35
CA GLN A 218 7.16 -14.86 -3.20
C GLN A 218 8.28 -15.40 -4.10
N LEU A 219 8.34 -16.72 -4.33
CA LEU A 219 9.30 -17.33 -5.24
C LEU A 219 9.11 -16.87 -6.70
N ARG A 220 7.88 -16.58 -7.13
CA ARG A 220 7.60 -16.09 -8.50
C ARG A 220 8.16 -14.70 -8.78
N ILE A 221 8.51 -13.94 -7.76
CA ILE A 221 8.95 -12.54 -7.84
C ILE A 221 10.30 -12.34 -7.15
N ILE A 222 11.09 -13.40 -7.01
CA ILE A 222 12.32 -13.40 -6.22
C ILE A 222 13.36 -12.40 -6.73
N ASP A 223 13.34 -12.10 -8.03
CA ASP A 223 14.16 -11.07 -8.68
C ASP A 223 13.83 -9.64 -8.22
N ILE A 224 12.61 -9.44 -7.71
CA ILE A 224 12.16 -8.18 -7.13
C ILE A 224 12.38 -8.19 -5.61
N ILE A 225 12.23 -9.33 -4.93
CA ILE A 225 12.47 -9.43 -3.47
C ILE A 225 13.95 -9.31 -3.12
N LEU A 226 14.84 -9.83 -3.98
CA LEU A 226 16.29 -9.83 -3.82
C LEU A 226 16.96 -9.10 -5.01
N PRO A 227 16.69 -7.80 -5.22
CA PRO A 227 17.12 -7.07 -6.40
C PRO A 227 18.65 -7.02 -6.54
N SER A 228 19.37 -6.89 -5.42
CA SER A 228 20.82 -6.81 -5.42
C SER A 228 21.45 -8.17 -5.71
N THR A 229 20.97 -9.22 -5.04
CA THR A 229 21.36 -10.61 -5.31
C THR A 229 21.10 -10.99 -6.77
N TYR A 230 19.92 -10.64 -7.31
CA TYR A 230 19.56 -10.89 -8.70
C TYR A 230 20.50 -10.17 -9.66
N ARG A 231 20.78 -8.88 -9.41
CA ARG A 231 21.67 -8.08 -10.25
C ARG A 231 23.08 -8.65 -10.27
N ASN A 232 23.66 -8.97 -9.11
CA ASN A 232 25.01 -9.52 -9.04
C ASN A 232 25.11 -10.86 -9.79
N GLN A 233 24.13 -11.74 -9.61
CA GLN A 233 24.08 -13.04 -10.29
C GLN A 233 23.93 -12.87 -11.81
N LEU A 234 23.06 -11.96 -12.26
CA LEU A 234 22.90 -11.66 -13.68
C LEU A 234 24.20 -11.10 -14.29
N ASP A 235 24.84 -10.15 -13.61
CA ASP A 235 26.09 -9.54 -14.05
C ASP A 235 27.23 -10.56 -14.15
N ASN A 236 27.31 -11.50 -13.21
CA ASN A 236 28.26 -12.61 -13.26
C ASN A 236 28.02 -13.54 -14.46
N LEU A 237 26.76 -13.80 -14.82
CA LEU A 237 26.43 -14.60 -16.01
C LEU A 237 26.74 -13.84 -17.30
N LEU A 238 26.48 -12.54 -17.36
CA LEU A 238 26.82 -11.70 -18.52
C LEU A 238 28.33 -11.58 -18.71
N TRP A 239 29.09 -11.45 -17.62
CA TRP A 239 30.53 -11.46 -17.67
C TRP A 239 31.09 -12.80 -18.15
N LYS A 240 30.52 -13.93 -17.71
CA LYS A 240 30.86 -15.25 -18.26
C LYS A 240 30.55 -15.37 -19.74
N LEU A 241 29.41 -14.83 -20.19
CA LEU A 241 29.04 -14.82 -21.60
C LEU A 241 30.06 -14.02 -22.42
N PHE A 242 30.47 -12.84 -21.93
CA PHE A 242 31.53 -12.04 -22.54
C PHE A 242 32.82 -12.85 -22.74
N VAL A 243 33.30 -13.51 -21.69
CA VAL A 243 34.52 -14.35 -21.72
C VAL A 243 34.39 -15.55 -22.66
N GLN A 244 33.16 -15.97 -22.98
CA GLN A 244 32.89 -17.07 -23.92
C GLN A 244 32.70 -16.62 -25.38
N LEU A 245 32.64 -15.31 -25.65
CA LEU A 245 32.60 -14.80 -27.02
C LEU A 245 33.90 -15.16 -27.77
N SER A 246 33.84 -15.22 -29.10
CA SER A 246 35.05 -15.34 -29.91
C SER A 246 36.00 -14.16 -29.67
N ASN A 247 37.30 -14.37 -29.83
CA ASN A 247 38.31 -13.32 -29.63
C ASN A 247 37.99 -12.03 -30.41
N GLU A 248 37.51 -12.16 -31.66
CA GLU A 248 37.09 -11.01 -32.47
C GLU A 248 35.96 -10.22 -31.82
N ASN A 249 34.91 -10.91 -31.34
CA ASN A 249 33.76 -10.27 -30.70
C ASN A 249 34.13 -9.68 -29.33
N GLN A 250 35.07 -10.29 -28.60
CA GLN A 250 35.60 -9.71 -27.36
C GLN A 250 36.36 -8.41 -27.64
N ILE A 251 37.22 -8.40 -28.67
CA ILE A 251 37.96 -7.20 -29.07
C ILE A 251 37.00 -6.08 -29.47
N ILE A 252 35.98 -6.37 -30.29
CA ILE A 252 34.95 -5.41 -30.69
C ILE A 252 34.26 -4.84 -29.45
N ALA A 253 33.77 -5.70 -28.55
CA ALA A 253 33.07 -5.26 -27.34
C ALA A 253 33.97 -4.40 -26.43
N ILE A 254 35.26 -4.74 -26.27
CA ILE A 254 36.24 -3.94 -25.51
C ILE A 254 36.44 -2.58 -26.18
N GLN A 255 36.70 -2.55 -27.49
CA GLN A 255 36.98 -1.32 -28.22
C GLN A 255 35.78 -0.36 -28.21
N GLU A 256 34.58 -0.87 -28.50
CA GLU A 256 33.34 -0.09 -28.46
C GLU A 256 33.05 0.42 -27.05
N SER A 257 33.21 -0.43 -26.03
CA SER A 257 32.93 -0.07 -24.64
C SER A 257 33.90 0.98 -24.10
N THR A 258 35.20 0.86 -24.41
CA THR A 258 36.21 1.84 -23.97
C THR A 258 36.01 3.17 -24.68
N THR A 259 35.77 3.15 -26.00
CA THR A 259 35.56 4.38 -26.79
C THR A 259 34.29 5.10 -26.35
N SER A 260 33.17 4.39 -26.25
CA SER A 260 31.90 4.95 -25.78
C SER A 260 32.00 5.52 -24.35
N LEU A 261 32.75 4.86 -23.46
CA LEU A 261 32.92 5.34 -22.09
C LEU A 261 33.68 6.68 -22.05
N LEU A 262 34.75 6.83 -22.84
CA LEU A 262 35.54 8.06 -22.92
C LEU A 262 34.79 9.19 -23.63
N GLU A 263 33.92 8.88 -24.59
CA GLU A 263 33.02 9.86 -25.22
C GLU A 263 31.94 10.36 -24.25
N LEU A 264 31.37 9.44 -23.46
CA LEU A 264 30.35 9.76 -22.45
C LEU A 264 30.94 10.60 -21.31
N TYR A 265 32.14 10.24 -20.84
CA TYR A 265 32.83 10.82 -19.68
C TYR A 265 34.26 11.27 -20.05
N PRO A 266 34.41 12.43 -20.72
CA PRO A 266 35.70 12.89 -21.20
C PRO A 266 36.75 13.12 -20.11
N ALA A 267 36.36 13.38 -18.86
CA ALA A 267 37.31 13.59 -17.76
C ALA A 267 38.16 12.35 -17.46
N PHE A 268 37.71 11.15 -17.85
CA PHE A 268 38.50 9.93 -17.69
C PHE A 268 39.77 9.91 -18.56
N SER A 269 39.90 10.81 -19.53
CA SER A 269 41.14 11.03 -20.27
C SER A 269 42.32 11.44 -19.36
N LEU A 270 42.05 11.92 -18.13
CA LEU A 270 43.10 12.16 -17.12
C LEU A 270 43.89 10.89 -16.77
N PHE A 271 43.34 9.69 -16.99
CA PHE A 271 44.04 8.42 -16.87
C PHE A 271 44.84 8.04 -18.12
N GLU A 272 45.23 8.99 -18.98
CA GLU A 272 45.85 8.76 -20.29
C GLU A 272 46.98 7.71 -20.25
N LYS A 273 47.93 7.87 -19.32
CA LYS A 273 49.08 6.97 -19.18
C LYS A 273 48.62 5.52 -18.89
N PRO A 274 47.87 5.25 -17.80
CA PRO A 274 47.27 3.94 -17.58
C PRO A 274 46.44 3.41 -18.76
N LEU A 275 45.61 4.26 -19.39
CA LEU A 275 44.73 3.86 -20.47
C LEU A 275 45.51 3.38 -21.70
N LYS A 276 46.60 4.05 -22.07
CA LYS A 276 47.46 3.61 -23.18
C LYS A 276 48.16 2.29 -22.88
N THR A 277 48.48 2.02 -21.61
CA THR A 277 49.04 0.74 -21.18
C THR A 277 48.02 -0.40 -21.25
N PHE A 278 46.80 -0.18 -20.74
CA PHE A 278 45.75 -1.21 -20.72
C PHE A 278 45.03 -1.40 -22.06
N PHE A 279 44.91 -0.34 -22.87
CA PHE A 279 44.21 -0.33 -24.15
C PHE A 279 45.08 0.29 -25.25
N PRO A 280 46.06 -0.46 -25.79
CA PRO A 280 47.04 0.08 -26.75
C PRO A 280 46.43 0.60 -28.06
N PHE A 281 45.20 0.22 -28.38
CA PHE A 281 44.47 0.66 -29.57
C PHE A 281 43.96 2.11 -29.48
N LEU A 282 43.92 2.71 -28.28
CA LEU A 282 43.39 4.06 -28.08
C LEU A 282 44.34 5.13 -28.63
N LYS A 283 43.85 5.93 -29.57
CA LYS A 283 44.48 7.18 -30.01
C LYS A 283 43.80 8.36 -29.32
N LEU A 284 44.27 8.70 -28.12
CA LEU A 284 43.74 9.84 -27.35
C LEU A 284 44.29 11.16 -27.91
N ASN A 285 43.41 12.10 -28.27
CA ASN A 285 43.77 13.48 -28.60
C ASN A 285 43.67 14.34 -27.33
N PRO A 286 44.72 15.06 -26.93
CA PRO A 286 44.79 15.79 -25.66
C PRO A 286 43.89 17.03 -25.57
N SER A 287 43.20 17.42 -26.66
CA SER A 287 42.37 18.63 -26.71
C SER A 287 40.88 18.32 -26.55
N ILE A 288 40.49 17.70 -25.43
CA ILE A 288 39.08 17.70 -25.03
C ILE A 288 38.86 18.84 -24.03
N ASN A 289 38.69 20.05 -24.57
CA ASN A 289 37.96 21.11 -23.87
C ASN A 289 36.50 20.67 -23.81
N SER A 290 36.09 19.96 -22.76
CA SER A 290 34.68 19.68 -22.55
C SER A 290 34.13 20.67 -21.53
N ASP A 291 33.14 21.47 -21.94
CA ASP A 291 32.25 22.24 -21.06
C ASP A 291 31.41 21.35 -20.11
N LYS A 292 31.62 20.02 -20.11
CA LYS A 292 31.06 19.05 -19.14
C LYS A 292 31.85 19.11 -17.82
N SER A 293 31.14 19.13 -16.68
CA SER A 293 31.79 19.30 -15.39
C SER A 293 32.55 18.01 -14.96
N THR A 294 33.87 18.08 -14.87
CA THR A 294 34.79 17.02 -14.41
C THR A 294 34.30 16.32 -13.11
N LEU A 295 33.61 17.07 -12.24
CA LEU A 295 33.06 16.56 -10.99
C LEU A 295 31.97 15.50 -11.18
N GLU A 296 31.15 15.63 -12.22
CA GLU A 296 30.06 14.67 -12.51
C GLU A 296 30.60 13.34 -13.00
N ASP A 297 31.62 13.38 -13.87
CA ASP A 297 32.30 12.19 -14.40
C ASP A 297 32.94 11.38 -13.26
N PHE A 298 33.73 12.03 -12.39
CA PHE A 298 34.32 11.35 -11.23
C PHE A 298 33.29 10.94 -10.18
N GLY A 299 32.21 11.71 -10.00
CA GLY A 299 31.10 11.32 -9.14
C GLY A 299 30.41 10.02 -9.61
N TYR A 300 30.21 9.87 -10.93
CA TYR A 300 29.69 8.64 -11.53
C TYR A 300 30.64 7.46 -11.29
N LEU A 301 31.94 7.68 -11.50
CA LEU A 301 32.99 6.68 -11.30
C LEU A 301 32.98 6.13 -9.87
N ILE A 302 32.97 7.02 -8.87
CA ILE A 302 32.95 6.66 -7.45
C ILE A 302 31.71 5.82 -7.12
N ASN A 303 30.54 6.32 -7.53
CA ASN A 303 29.27 5.65 -7.23
C ASN A 303 29.20 4.26 -7.86
N GLN A 304 29.66 4.09 -9.11
CA GLN A 304 29.67 2.77 -9.74
C GLN A 304 30.62 1.81 -9.04
N HIS A 305 31.82 2.27 -8.67
CA HIS A 305 32.77 1.43 -7.95
C HIS A 305 32.22 0.97 -6.59
N GLN A 306 31.70 1.90 -5.79
CA GLN A 306 31.09 1.59 -4.49
C GLN A 306 29.90 0.63 -4.64
N ARG A 307 29.07 0.83 -5.67
CA ARG A 307 27.96 -0.07 -5.99
C ARG A 307 28.41 -1.49 -6.30
N GLU A 308 29.43 -1.67 -7.15
CA GLU A 308 29.94 -3.01 -7.49
C GLU A 308 30.43 -3.75 -6.24
N GLN A 309 31.07 -3.04 -5.30
CA GLN A 309 31.49 -3.62 -4.02
C GLN A 309 30.29 -3.96 -3.12
N ALA A 310 29.32 -3.04 -3.01
CA ALA A 310 28.12 -3.24 -2.22
C ALA A 310 27.31 -4.46 -2.66
N LEU A 311 27.17 -4.70 -3.96
CA LEU A 311 26.43 -5.84 -4.52
C LEU A 311 26.95 -7.20 -4.02
N VAL A 312 28.26 -7.32 -3.77
CA VAL A 312 28.86 -8.56 -3.25
C VAL A 312 28.44 -8.81 -1.80
N LEU A 313 28.46 -7.78 -0.97
CA LEU A 313 28.00 -7.85 0.43
C LEU A 313 26.50 -8.13 0.50
N GLU A 314 25.72 -7.44 -0.34
CA GLU A 314 24.27 -7.59 -0.43
C GLU A 314 23.89 -9.02 -0.81
N GLU A 315 24.53 -9.62 -1.82
CA GLU A 315 24.25 -11.02 -2.22
C GLU A 315 24.40 -12.02 -1.05
N GLN A 316 25.31 -11.76 -0.11
CA GLN A 316 25.61 -12.66 1.00
C GLN A 316 24.58 -12.57 2.14
N LYS A 317 23.98 -11.40 2.37
CA LYS A 317 23.19 -11.08 3.56
C LYS A 317 21.74 -10.63 3.29
N GLU A 318 21.39 -10.28 2.06
CA GLU A 318 20.07 -9.75 1.69
C GLU A 318 18.95 -10.77 1.99
N TYR A 319 19.14 -12.04 1.62
CA TYR A 319 18.15 -13.09 1.86
C TYR A 319 17.94 -13.38 3.34
N SER A 320 19.01 -13.61 4.10
CA SER A 320 18.94 -13.91 5.53
C SER A 320 18.29 -12.77 6.31
N THR A 321 18.62 -11.52 5.97
CA THR A 321 18.01 -10.35 6.60
C THR A 321 16.55 -10.20 6.22
N ARG A 322 16.19 -10.50 4.96
CA ARG A 322 14.77 -10.52 4.56
C ARG A 322 13.96 -11.54 5.37
N MET A 323 14.54 -12.71 5.61
CA MET A 323 13.92 -13.73 6.46
C MET A 323 13.80 -13.26 7.91
N LYS A 324 14.83 -12.58 8.44
CA LYS A 324 14.80 -11.98 9.78
C LYS A 324 13.63 -11.00 9.91
N VAL A 325 13.48 -10.08 8.95
CA VAL A 325 12.37 -9.13 8.88
C VAL A 325 11.02 -9.84 8.90
N HIS A 326 10.81 -10.85 8.04
CA HIS A 326 9.53 -11.57 7.96
C HIS A 326 9.19 -12.33 9.27
N ILE A 327 10.19 -12.94 9.91
CA ILE A 327 10.00 -13.68 11.16
C ILE A 327 9.68 -12.73 12.31
N ILE A 328 10.38 -11.59 12.40
CA ILE A 328 10.12 -10.57 13.42
C ILE A 328 8.72 -9.97 13.23
N GLU A 329 8.33 -9.62 12.01
CA GLU A 329 6.97 -9.10 11.72
C GLU A 329 5.89 -10.10 12.17
N SER A 330 6.07 -11.38 11.82
CA SER A 330 5.15 -12.45 12.22
C SER A 330 5.11 -12.65 13.74
N TYR A 331 6.26 -12.54 14.41
CA TYR A 331 6.38 -12.62 15.87
C TYR A 331 5.63 -11.47 16.55
N LEU A 332 5.91 -10.23 16.15
CA LEU A 332 5.31 -9.03 16.72
C LEU A 332 3.80 -8.99 16.48
N THR A 333 3.35 -9.30 15.26
CA THR A 333 1.92 -9.37 14.92
C THR A 333 1.18 -10.40 15.78
N LYS A 334 1.83 -11.55 16.07
CA LYS A 334 1.22 -12.57 16.92
C LYS A 334 1.23 -12.19 18.40
N LYS A 335 2.27 -11.50 18.87
CA LYS A 335 2.40 -11.08 20.26
C LYS A 335 1.52 -9.89 20.61
N TYR A 336 1.37 -8.95 19.68
CA TYR A 336 0.58 -7.72 19.81
C TYR A 336 -0.55 -7.69 18.78
N PRO A 337 -1.59 -8.53 18.93
CA PRO A 337 -2.64 -8.70 17.90
C PRO A 337 -3.50 -7.44 17.66
N ASN A 338 -3.43 -6.47 18.57
CA ASN A 338 -4.12 -5.18 18.45
C ASN A 338 -3.26 -4.11 17.75
N THR A 339 -1.99 -4.39 17.45
CA THR A 339 -1.08 -3.48 16.76
C THR A 339 -0.72 -4.07 15.40
N GLU A 340 -1.06 -3.36 14.32
CA GLU A 340 -0.65 -3.76 12.98
C GLU A 340 0.83 -3.38 12.79
N VAL A 341 1.67 -4.34 12.36
CA VAL A 341 3.11 -4.15 12.23
C VAL A 341 3.55 -4.55 10.83
N HIS A 342 4.26 -3.65 10.13
CA HIS A 342 4.87 -3.91 8.82
C HIS A 342 6.34 -3.52 8.85
N LEU A 343 7.22 -4.43 8.42
CA LEU A 343 8.66 -4.21 8.48
C LEU A 343 9.28 -4.21 7.06
N PHE A 344 10.12 -3.22 6.79
CA PHE A 344 10.67 -2.97 5.46
C PHE A 344 12.20 -2.94 5.47
N LEU A 345 12.84 -3.82 4.69
CA LEU A 345 14.28 -3.77 4.48
C LEU A 345 14.62 -2.76 3.37
N ASN A 346 15.51 -1.82 3.68
CA ASN A 346 15.95 -0.76 2.79
C ASN A 346 17.47 -0.75 2.66
N LEU A 347 17.98 -1.01 1.46
CA LEU A 347 19.40 -0.89 1.14
C LEU A 347 19.63 0.49 0.52
N LEU A 348 20.51 1.31 1.10
CA LEU A 348 20.70 2.69 0.65
C LEU A 348 21.13 2.79 -0.82
N ASN A 349 21.92 1.83 -1.29
CA ASN A 349 22.29 1.71 -2.70
C ASN A 349 21.05 1.65 -3.62
N ASN A 350 20.05 0.84 -3.26
CA ASN A 350 18.80 0.74 -4.01
C ASN A 350 17.90 1.98 -3.82
N MET A 351 17.83 2.54 -2.61
CA MET A 351 17.06 3.75 -2.33
C MET A 351 17.52 4.95 -3.18
N ARG A 352 18.84 5.13 -3.35
CA ARG A 352 19.40 6.20 -4.21
C ARG A 352 19.04 6.05 -5.69
N GLU A 353 18.70 4.84 -6.14
CA GLU A 353 18.18 4.57 -7.48
C GLU A 353 16.65 4.73 -7.60
N GLY A 354 15.98 5.17 -6.53
CA GLY A 354 14.52 5.24 -6.46
C GLY A 354 13.85 3.86 -6.28
N LYS A 355 14.63 2.82 -5.94
CA LYS A 355 14.17 1.47 -5.60
C LYS A 355 14.11 1.33 -4.08
N HIS A 356 13.19 2.06 -3.46
CA HIS A 356 12.82 1.83 -2.06
C HIS A 356 12.24 0.42 -1.90
N THR A 357 12.27 -0.15 -0.68
CA THR A 357 11.90 -1.55 -0.35
C THR A 357 10.94 -2.17 -1.37
N PRO A 358 11.24 -3.36 -1.94
CA PRO A 358 10.48 -3.88 -3.05
C PRO A 358 9.00 -3.94 -2.74
N PHE A 359 8.31 -3.07 -3.48
CA PHE A 359 6.90 -2.86 -3.69
C PHE A 359 5.97 -4.08 -3.45
N VAL A 360 6.44 -5.30 -3.71
CA VAL A 360 5.67 -6.54 -3.71
C VAL A 360 5.47 -7.17 -2.31
N VAL A 361 5.96 -6.50 -1.27
CA VAL A 361 5.88 -6.96 0.13
C VAL A 361 5.23 -5.90 1.04
N SER A 362 4.80 -4.76 0.49
CA SER A 362 3.98 -3.76 1.18
C SER A 362 2.49 -3.99 0.84
N PRO A 363 1.55 -3.75 1.78
CA PRO A 363 0.11 -3.80 1.53
C PRO A 363 -0.39 -2.77 0.48
N GLU A 364 0.43 -1.80 0.07
CA GLU A 364 -0.03 -0.53 -0.51
C GLU A 364 0.23 -0.32 -2.01
N GLY A 365 0.74 -1.34 -2.69
CA GLY A 365 0.23 -1.66 -4.02
C GLY A 365 0.68 -0.83 -5.24
N SER A 366 1.59 0.18 -5.19
CA SER A 366 2.19 0.66 -6.46
C SER A 366 3.71 0.93 -6.56
N LEU A 367 4.37 0.42 -7.63
CA LEU A 367 5.78 0.71 -7.98
C LEU A 367 5.99 2.21 -8.24
N ALA A 368 5.03 2.85 -8.90
CA ALA A 368 5.06 4.29 -9.18
C ALA A 368 4.88 5.11 -7.88
N TYR A 369 4.08 4.61 -6.94
CA TYR A 369 3.85 5.26 -5.65
C TYR A 369 5.08 5.14 -4.73
N ALA A 370 5.78 3.99 -4.73
CA ALA A 370 7.01 3.77 -3.98
C ALA A 370 8.12 4.77 -4.35
N SER A 371 8.23 5.15 -5.62
CA SER A 371 9.23 6.14 -6.10
C SER A 371 8.92 7.59 -5.73
N MET A 372 7.70 7.90 -5.26
CA MET A 372 7.32 9.23 -4.76
C MET A 372 7.08 9.24 -3.24
N LEU A 373 7.21 8.08 -2.58
CA LEU A 373 6.72 7.87 -1.22
C LEU A 373 7.43 8.75 -0.18
N ASN A 374 8.76 8.70 -0.15
CA ASN A 374 9.57 9.17 0.97
C ASN A 374 9.72 10.70 1.09
N ASP A 375 9.45 11.49 0.03
CA ASP A 375 9.59 12.96 0.10
C ASP A 375 8.32 13.74 -0.29
N PHE A 376 7.33 13.09 -0.92
CA PHE A 376 6.10 13.77 -1.38
C PHE A 376 4.81 13.31 -0.71
N LEU A 377 4.76 12.06 -0.23
CA LEU A 377 3.51 11.44 0.20
C LEU A 377 3.55 11.00 1.66
N LEU A 378 4.74 10.62 2.15
CA LEU A 378 5.03 10.24 3.52
C LEU A 378 6.29 11.00 3.96
N ASN A 379 6.07 12.28 4.28
CA ASN A 379 6.55 13.01 5.46
C ASN A 379 7.75 12.43 6.21
N PRO A 380 8.78 13.21 6.60
CA PRO A 380 9.94 12.66 7.28
C PRO A 380 9.51 11.77 8.44
N ALA A 381 10.07 10.57 8.38
CA ALA A 381 9.87 9.51 9.33
C ALA A 381 10.27 9.97 10.74
N MET A 382 9.58 9.46 11.77
CA MET A 382 10.17 9.46 13.10
C MET A 382 11.36 8.49 13.10
N MET A 383 12.49 8.87 13.70
CA MET A 383 13.64 7.99 13.84
C MET A 383 13.59 7.26 15.19
N LEU A 384 13.55 5.93 15.15
CA LEU A 384 13.59 5.09 16.36
C LEU A 384 15.01 4.97 16.91
N ALA A 385 15.99 4.78 16.03
CA ALA A 385 17.42 4.69 16.34
C ALA A 385 18.24 4.95 15.07
N GLY A 386 19.53 5.26 15.23
CA GLY A 386 20.42 5.56 14.10
C GLY A 386 21.12 6.90 14.21
N SER A 387 21.86 7.23 13.16
CA SER A 387 22.37 8.58 12.91
C SER A 387 21.48 9.29 11.87
N PRO A 388 21.25 10.61 11.99
CA PRO A 388 20.65 11.39 10.90
C PRO A 388 21.45 11.23 9.59
N PRO A 389 20.79 11.36 8.42
CA PRO A 389 21.48 11.26 7.15
C PRO A 389 22.51 12.37 6.94
N MET A 390 23.36 12.17 5.93
CA MET A 390 24.20 13.24 5.38
C MET A 390 23.32 14.45 4.99
N PRO A 391 23.68 15.69 5.38
CA PRO A 391 22.89 16.88 5.11
C PRO A 391 22.50 17.03 3.64
N PHE A 392 21.24 17.37 3.42
CA PHE A 392 20.62 17.46 2.12
C PHE A 392 21.07 18.68 1.31
N CYS A 393 21.45 19.78 1.97
CA CYS A 393 22.05 20.95 1.33
C CYS A 393 23.30 20.63 0.52
N ILE A 394 24.03 19.53 0.84
CA ILE A 394 25.23 19.12 0.12
C ILE A 394 24.84 18.70 -1.30
N PRO A 395 25.34 19.41 -2.35
CA PRO A 395 24.99 19.13 -3.74
C PRO A 395 25.26 17.67 -4.11
N GLN A 396 24.33 17.04 -4.82
CA GLN A 396 24.41 15.61 -5.17
C GLN A 396 25.72 15.25 -5.89
N LYS A 397 26.27 16.15 -6.70
CA LYS A 397 27.56 15.98 -7.41
C LYS A 397 28.79 15.98 -6.48
N LEU A 398 28.71 16.58 -5.30
CA LEU A 398 29.81 16.65 -4.33
C LEU A 398 29.81 15.48 -3.34
N ARG A 399 28.65 14.85 -3.10
CA ARG A 399 28.53 13.77 -2.10
C ARG A 399 29.47 12.59 -2.36
N PRO A 400 29.62 12.06 -3.59
CA PRO A 400 30.54 10.95 -3.84
C PRO A 400 32.00 11.35 -3.50
N LEU A 401 32.38 12.58 -3.84
CA LEU A 401 33.72 13.11 -3.57
C LEU A 401 33.99 13.28 -2.06
N LEU A 402 32.99 13.79 -1.31
CA LEU A 402 33.08 13.90 0.15
C LEU A 402 33.27 12.53 0.80
N ARG A 403 32.50 11.52 0.36
CA ARG A 403 32.54 10.16 0.91
C ARG A 403 33.88 9.48 0.75
N VAL A 404 34.56 9.74 -0.36
CA VAL A 404 35.88 9.16 -0.63
C VAL A 404 37.03 10.06 -0.17
N GLY A 405 36.75 11.12 0.59
CA GLY A 405 37.76 11.96 1.24
C GLY A 405 38.52 12.92 0.33
N VAL A 406 37.96 13.26 -0.83
CA VAL A 406 38.60 14.22 -1.77
C VAL A 406 38.50 15.66 -1.25
N LEU A 407 37.44 15.96 -0.50
CA LEU A 407 37.27 17.28 0.14
C LEU A 407 38.05 17.33 1.47
N PRO A 408 38.56 18.50 1.89
CA PRO A 408 39.36 18.62 3.11
C PRO A 408 38.64 18.13 4.38
N ASP A 409 39.19 17.12 5.05
CA ASP A 409 38.53 16.50 6.22
C ASP A 409 38.41 17.42 7.45
N ALA A 410 39.31 18.39 7.59
CA ALA A 410 39.36 19.27 8.76
C ALA A 410 38.11 20.17 8.88
N ASP A 411 37.44 20.44 7.77
CA ASP A 411 36.37 21.44 7.72
C ASP A 411 34.98 20.83 7.98
N TRP A 412 34.79 19.52 7.73
CA TRP A 412 33.48 18.86 7.63
C TRP A 412 33.03 18.09 8.89
N TRP A 413 33.04 18.73 10.06
CA TRP A 413 32.61 18.13 11.33
C TRP A 413 31.29 18.70 11.86
N VAL A 414 30.39 17.83 12.32
CA VAL A 414 29.19 18.22 13.09
C VAL A 414 29.39 17.93 14.58
N LYS A 415 28.81 18.76 15.45
CA LYS A 415 28.77 18.54 16.90
C LYS A 415 27.42 17.89 17.22
N SER A 416 27.43 16.72 17.83
CA SER A 416 26.21 16.13 18.38
C SER A 416 26.03 16.62 19.81
N ASP A 417 24.88 17.23 20.10
CA ASP A 417 24.59 17.77 21.43
C ASP A 417 23.97 16.72 22.39
N SER A 418 23.78 15.47 21.95
CA SER A 418 23.14 14.39 22.72
C SER A 418 23.97 13.78 23.87
N GLY A 419 25.13 14.35 24.18
CA GLY A 419 25.97 13.95 25.31
C GLY A 419 26.71 12.62 25.17
N LEU A 420 26.51 11.85 24.09
CA LEU A 420 27.11 10.52 23.90
C LEU A 420 28.25 10.45 22.86
N SER A 421 28.51 11.49 22.05
CA SER A 421 29.66 11.47 21.12
C SER A 421 30.20 12.85 20.73
N GLY A 422 31.50 12.93 20.44
CA GLY A 422 32.22 14.15 20.09
C GLY A 422 31.97 14.63 18.65
N LYS A 423 32.94 15.34 18.06
CA LYS A 423 32.86 15.78 16.65
C LYS A 423 32.68 14.55 15.73
N LEU A 424 31.66 14.55 14.87
CA LEU A 424 31.40 13.51 13.86
C LEU A 424 31.72 14.04 12.45
N LEU A 425 32.46 13.27 11.66
CA LEU A 425 32.86 13.65 10.31
C LEU A 425 31.72 13.39 9.32
N MET A 426 31.31 14.39 8.53
CA MET A 426 30.14 14.29 7.65
C MET A 426 30.23 13.15 6.63
N ARG A 427 31.43 12.76 6.16
CA ARG A 427 31.59 11.64 5.23
C ARG A 427 31.22 10.26 5.82
N LYS A 428 31.13 10.17 7.15
CA LYS A 428 30.67 8.96 7.87
C LYS A 428 29.15 8.87 7.95
N LEU A 429 28.43 9.95 7.65
CA LEU A 429 26.97 9.94 7.64
C LEU A 429 26.45 9.20 6.41
N ALA A 430 25.39 8.43 6.62
CA ALA A 430 24.74 7.67 5.57
C ALA A 430 24.19 8.59 4.47
N ASN A 431 24.49 8.30 3.21
CA ASN A 431 23.97 9.07 2.07
C ASN A 431 22.60 8.52 1.62
N TRP A 432 21.54 9.15 2.09
CA TRP A 432 20.16 8.78 1.74
C TRP A 432 19.69 9.30 0.38
N GLY A 433 20.54 10.02 -0.35
CA GLY A 433 20.17 10.72 -1.59
C GLY A 433 19.73 12.16 -1.36
N GLY A 434 19.28 12.85 -2.41
CA GLY A 434 18.85 14.25 -2.35
C GLY A 434 17.34 14.41 -2.12
N ILE A 435 16.94 15.56 -1.56
CA ILE A 435 15.53 16.01 -1.41
C ILE A 435 14.95 16.66 -2.68
N GLY A 436 15.77 16.84 -3.72
CA GLY A 436 15.38 17.50 -4.96
C GLY A 436 14.86 16.49 -5.99
N VAL A 437 13.60 16.07 -5.89
CA VAL A 437 13.04 15.22 -6.94
C VAL A 437 12.81 16.03 -8.21
N SER A 438 13.32 15.54 -9.35
CA SER A 438 13.12 16.24 -10.61
C SER A 438 11.64 16.38 -10.96
N ARG A 439 11.25 17.53 -11.51
CA ARG A 439 9.89 17.76 -12.03
C ARG A 439 9.47 16.73 -13.08
N SER A 440 10.43 16.24 -13.87
CA SER A 440 10.20 15.13 -14.82
C SER A 440 9.71 13.88 -14.10
N LEU A 441 10.26 13.56 -12.92
CA LEU A 441 9.81 12.43 -12.11
C LEU A 441 8.36 12.64 -11.64
N VAL A 442 8.03 13.82 -11.10
CA VAL A 442 6.65 14.16 -10.67
C VAL A 442 5.67 13.98 -11.85
N TYR A 443 5.98 14.52 -13.03
CA TYR A 443 5.11 14.41 -14.19
C TYR A 443 4.88 12.97 -14.66
N LYS A 444 5.91 12.12 -14.64
CA LYS A 444 5.78 10.71 -15.04
C LYS A 444 4.92 9.90 -14.07
N HIS A 445 4.91 10.27 -12.80
CA HIS A 445 4.23 9.53 -11.74
C HIS A 445 2.88 10.11 -11.33
N ALA A 446 2.56 11.36 -11.72
CA ALA A 446 1.33 12.04 -11.32
C ALA A 446 0.08 11.20 -11.61
N ILE A 447 -0.13 10.77 -12.87
CA ILE A 447 -1.29 9.94 -13.23
C ILE A 447 -1.30 8.60 -12.47
N PRO A 448 -0.20 7.81 -12.44
CA PRO A 448 -0.12 6.62 -11.60
C PRO A 448 -0.52 6.86 -10.13
N VAL A 449 -0.11 7.98 -9.51
CA VAL A 449 -0.51 8.31 -8.14
C VAL A 449 -2.02 8.53 -8.04
N PHE A 450 -2.66 9.26 -8.96
CA PHE A 450 -4.12 9.39 -8.98
C PHE A 450 -4.81 8.03 -9.12
N LEU A 451 -4.31 7.16 -10.00
CA LEU A 451 -4.89 5.83 -10.17
C LEU A 451 -4.77 5.02 -8.88
N ARG A 452 -3.62 5.05 -8.22
CA ARG A 452 -3.42 4.35 -6.94
C ARG A 452 -4.24 4.95 -5.81
N GLU A 453 -4.31 6.28 -5.69
CA GLU A 453 -5.13 6.95 -4.67
C GLU A 453 -6.64 6.67 -4.89
N SER A 454 -7.04 6.27 -6.10
CA SER A 454 -8.41 5.81 -6.33
C SER A 454 -8.73 4.50 -5.59
N GLU A 455 -7.76 3.63 -5.31
CA GLU A 455 -7.97 2.39 -4.52
C GLU A 455 -8.24 2.69 -3.04
N LYS A 456 -7.64 3.76 -2.49
CA LYS A 456 -7.99 4.25 -1.14
C LYS A 456 -9.46 4.65 -1.03
N VAL A 457 -10.12 4.97 -2.14
CA VAL A 457 -11.58 5.20 -2.16
C VAL A 457 -12.34 3.90 -1.87
N SER A 458 -11.90 2.74 -2.38
CA SER A 458 -12.45 1.41 -2.03
C SER A 458 -12.24 1.09 -0.55
N HIS A 459 -11.10 1.52 0.02
CA HIS A 459 -10.82 1.43 1.45
C HIS A 459 -11.52 2.50 2.29
N ARG A 460 -12.40 3.30 1.68
CA ARG A 460 -13.12 4.38 2.34
C ARG A 460 -12.12 5.34 3.00
N ASN A 461 -11.27 5.97 2.20
CA ASN A 461 -10.35 7.00 2.66
C ASN A 461 -10.17 8.08 1.59
N ILE A 462 -11.31 8.53 1.04
CA ILE A 462 -11.32 9.61 0.04
C ILE A 462 -10.72 10.93 0.56
N PRO A 463 -10.84 11.32 1.85
CA PRO A 463 -10.19 12.54 2.34
C PRO A 463 -8.66 12.50 2.22
N LYS A 464 -8.00 11.43 2.68
CA LYS A 464 -6.55 11.26 2.56
C LYS A 464 -6.12 11.16 1.10
N ALA A 465 -6.88 10.44 0.28
CA ALA A 465 -6.64 10.33 -1.16
C ALA A 465 -6.65 11.71 -1.84
N LEU A 466 -7.63 12.54 -1.50
CA LEU A 466 -7.81 13.86 -2.10
C LEU A 466 -6.72 14.84 -1.66
N LEU A 467 -6.31 14.84 -0.39
CA LEU A 467 -5.15 15.62 0.10
C LEU A 467 -3.87 15.27 -0.67
N ASN A 468 -3.64 13.99 -0.94
CA ASN A 468 -2.49 13.55 -1.74
C ASN A 468 -2.61 13.98 -3.21
N CYS A 469 -3.79 13.83 -3.81
CA CYS A 469 -4.05 14.24 -5.19
C CYS A 469 -3.92 15.74 -5.40
N TRP A 470 -4.41 16.56 -4.47
CA TRP A 470 -4.25 18.01 -4.51
C TRP A 470 -2.80 18.45 -4.32
N TRP A 471 -2.05 17.75 -3.46
CA TRP A 471 -0.60 17.96 -3.35
C TRP A 471 0.10 17.68 -4.69
N VAL A 472 -0.21 16.54 -5.34
CA VAL A 472 0.34 16.22 -6.67
C VAL A 472 -0.09 17.25 -7.73
N GLU A 473 -1.33 17.74 -7.68
CA GLU A 473 -1.81 18.80 -8.55
C GLU A 473 -1.00 20.09 -8.37
N LEU A 474 -0.77 20.51 -7.13
CA LEU A 474 0.03 21.68 -6.80
C LEU A 474 1.46 21.53 -7.37
N LEU A 475 2.12 20.39 -7.13
CA LEU A 475 3.47 20.13 -7.64
C LEU A 475 3.54 20.10 -9.18
N CYS A 476 2.45 19.68 -9.85
CA CYS A 476 2.38 19.70 -11.31
C CYS A 476 2.14 21.09 -11.89
N THR A 477 1.59 22.01 -11.10
CA THR A 477 1.16 23.35 -11.53
C THR A 477 2.06 24.47 -11.03
N GLU A 478 3.00 24.20 -10.12
CA GLU A 478 4.04 25.12 -9.66
C GLU A 478 4.95 25.57 -10.82
N GLU A 479 4.77 26.81 -11.29
CA GLU A 479 5.47 27.35 -12.48
C GLU A 479 6.78 28.09 -12.15
N SER A 480 7.03 28.43 -10.88
CA SER A 480 8.03 29.42 -10.47
C SER A 480 9.43 28.87 -10.10
N SER A 481 9.57 27.59 -9.78
CA SER A 481 10.84 26.98 -9.32
C SER A 481 11.29 25.86 -10.25
N PRO A 482 12.58 25.65 -10.58
CA PRO A 482 13.03 24.49 -11.38
C PRO A 482 12.83 23.14 -10.66
N THR A 483 12.74 23.12 -9.33
CA THR A 483 12.46 21.93 -8.51
C THR A 483 11.08 22.05 -7.83
N PRO A 484 10.25 21.00 -7.83
CA PRO A 484 9.01 20.95 -7.05
C PRO A 484 9.28 21.15 -5.56
N THR A 485 8.27 21.62 -4.84
CA THR A 485 8.31 21.74 -3.37
C THR A 485 8.52 20.38 -2.69
N SER A 486 9.50 20.29 -1.78
CA SER A 486 9.82 19.10 -0.99
C SER A 486 9.32 19.29 0.45
N LEU A 487 8.63 18.28 1.01
CA LEU A 487 8.15 18.34 2.39
C LEU A 487 9.30 18.30 3.39
N THR A 488 10.34 17.52 3.12
CA THR A 488 11.56 17.52 3.95
C THR A 488 12.19 18.91 3.96
N LYS A 489 12.24 19.59 2.81
CA LYS A 489 12.75 20.97 2.73
C LYS A 489 11.91 21.94 3.57
N LEU A 490 10.58 21.85 3.50
CA LEU A 490 9.69 22.71 4.29
C LEU A 490 9.85 22.51 5.80
N LEU A 491 10.28 21.33 6.26
CA LEU A 491 10.50 21.05 7.69
C LEU A 491 11.88 21.50 8.17
N LEU A 492 12.89 21.34 7.32
CA LEU A 492 14.23 21.86 7.57
C LEU A 492 14.24 23.40 7.58
N TYR A 493 13.44 23.99 6.70
CA TYR A 493 13.38 25.43 6.50
C TYR A 493 11.92 25.93 6.58
N PRO A 494 11.28 25.93 7.77
CA PRO A 494 9.86 26.29 7.93
C PRO A 494 9.50 27.69 7.41
N TYR A 495 10.46 28.61 7.43
CA TYR A 495 10.32 29.97 6.90
C TYR A 495 10.13 30.02 5.38
N GLU A 496 10.43 28.94 4.64
CA GLU A 496 10.17 28.85 3.21
C GLU A 496 8.70 28.54 2.87
N ARG A 497 7.87 28.16 3.84
CA ARG A 497 6.44 27.90 3.64
C ARG A 497 5.74 29.16 3.13
N GLU A 498 4.81 28.99 2.18
CA GLU A 498 4.21 30.15 1.49
C GLU A 498 3.51 31.11 2.44
N MET A 499 2.85 30.59 3.49
CA MET A 499 2.17 31.40 4.49
C MET A 499 3.09 32.38 5.25
N LEU A 500 4.40 32.10 5.31
CA LEU A 500 5.40 32.94 5.97
C LEU A 500 6.19 33.77 4.96
N LYS A 501 6.59 33.14 3.85
CA LYS A 501 7.43 33.76 2.82
C LYS A 501 6.67 34.80 2.00
N ASN A 502 5.45 34.46 1.56
CA ASN A 502 4.61 35.29 0.71
C ASN A 502 3.14 35.19 1.20
N PRO A 503 2.81 35.74 2.38
CA PRO A 503 1.50 35.59 2.99
C PRO A 503 0.39 36.08 2.04
N PRO A 504 -0.57 35.23 1.64
CA PRO A 504 -1.61 35.61 0.70
C PRO A 504 -2.60 36.59 1.35
N VAL A 505 -2.62 37.82 0.85
CA VAL A 505 -3.50 38.88 1.34
C VAL A 505 -4.97 38.46 1.24
N GLY A 506 -5.73 38.58 2.34
CA GLY A 506 -7.15 38.26 2.40
C GLY A 506 -7.47 36.76 2.38
N HIS A 507 -6.50 35.88 2.67
CA HIS A 507 -6.74 34.45 2.77
C HIS A 507 -7.53 34.09 4.05
N PRO A 508 -8.66 33.35 3.95
CA PRO A 508 -9.64 33.23 5.04
C PRO A 508 -9.15 32.44 6.26
N TYR A 509 -8.08 31.65 6.13
CA TYR A 509 -7.54 30.83 7.21
C TYR A 509 -6.14 31.25 7.67
N LEU A 510 -5.58 32.36 7.16
CA LEU A 510 -4.18 32.71 7.45
C LEU A 510 -3.95 32.98 8.94
N GLU A 511 -4.84 33.76 9.57
CA GLU A 511 -4.79 34.02 11.02
C GLU A 511 -5.02 32.75 11.85
N CYS A 512 -5.89 31.84 11.40
CA CYS A 512 -6.12 30.57 12.06
C CYS A 512 -4.85 29.70 12.06
N LEU A 513 -4.11 29.66 10.96
CA LEU A 513 -2.85 28.93 10.86
C LEU A 513 -1.78 29.51 11.80
N GLN A 514 -1.67 30.83 11.88
CA GLN A 514 -0.72 31.52 12.76
C GLN A 514 -1.01 31.23 14.24
N LYS A 515 -2.28 31.35 14.67
CA LYS A 515 -2.70 31.03 16.04
C LYS A 515 -2.40 29.59 16.43
N MET A 516 -2.63 28.64 15.52
CA MET A 516 -2.31 27.23 15.76
C MET A 516 -0.81 27.00 15.99
N GLU A 517 0.07 27.67 15.25
CA GLU A 517 1.53 27.51 15.43
C GLU A 517 2.06 28.23 16.66
N GLU A 518 1.44 29.35 17.04
CA GLU A 518 1.74 30.05 18.29
C GLU A 518 1.32 29.22 19.52
N GLY A 519 0.14 28.60 19.47
CA GLY A 519 -0.38 27.76 20.56
C GLY A 519 0.28 26.37 20.66
N PHE A 520 0.73 25.83 19.52
CA PHE A 520 1.31 24.48 19.44
C PHE A 520 2.58 24.46 18.58
N PRO A 521 3.75 24.82 19.15
CA PRO A 521 5.03 24.82 18.43
C PRO A 521 5.40 23.46 17.82
N GLN A 522 4.85 22.37 18.36
CA GLN A 522 4.97 21.00 17.84
C GLN A 522 4.58 20.91 16.35
N LEU A 523 3.63 21.74 15.90
CA LEU A 523 3.10 21.74 14.56
C LEU A 523 4.11 22.21 13.50
N ILE A 524 5.04 23.08 13.88
CA ILE A 524 6.09 23.59 12.97
C ILE A 524 6.99 22.44 12.50
N LEU A 525 7.20 21.44 13.35
CA LEU A 525 7.98 20.23 13.06
C LEU A 525 7.08 19.06 12.63
N ASP A 526 5.78 19.28 12.45
CA ASP A 526 4.86 18.27 11.97
C ASP A 526 4.76 18.30 10.43
N PRO A 527 5.00 17.17 9.76
CA PRO A 527 5.05 17.12 8.32
C PRO A 527 3.66 17.09 7.67
N TRP A 528 2.63 16.60 8.36
CA TRP A 528 1.24 16.67 7.89
C TRP A 528 0.71 18.09 8.00
N TRP A 529 1.06 18.79 9.07
CA TRP A 529 0.79 20.22 9.23
C TRP A 529 1.50 21.06 8.17
N SER A 530 2.79 20.83 7.93
CA SER A 530 3.55 21.51 6.87
C SER A 530 2.92 21.31 5.49
N LYS A 531 2.54 20.07 5.15
CA LYS A 531 1.81 19.77 3.92
C LYS A 531 0.46 20.48 3.84
N PHE A 532 -0.30 20.47 4.94
CA PHE A 532 -1.63 21.08 4.99
C PHE A 532 -1.58 22.61 4.87
N THR A 533 -0.70 23.26 5.61
CA THR A 533 -0.52 24.73 5.59
C THR A 533 -0.10 25.22 4.21
N ASP A 534 0.89 24.56 3.60
CA ASP A 534 1.39 24.92 2.28
C ASP A 534 0.37 24.59 1.17
N LEU A 535 -0.34 23.46 1.29
CA LEU A 535 -1.45 23.15 0.40
C LEU A 535 -2.56 24.21 0.51
N LEU A 536 -3.05 24.50 1.71
CA LEU A 536 -4.18 25.40 1.92
C LEU A 536 -3.88 26.81 1.43
N THR A 537 -2.67 27.32 1.66
CA THR A 537 -2.27 28.68 1.26
C THR A 537 -1.97 28.84 -0.22
N ARG A 538 -1.48 27.79 -0.89
CA ARG A 538 -1.07 27.85 -2.31
C ARG A 538 -2.12 27.34 -3.28
N PHE A 539 -3.09 26.54 -2.81
CA PHE A 539 -4.01 25.87 -3.73
C PHE A 539 -4.85 26.91 -4.50
N PRO A 540 -4.87 26.86 -5.84
CA PRO A 540 -5.43 27.96 -6.63
C PRO A 540 -6.97 28.02 -6.59
N GLN A 541 -7.64 26.90 -6.31
CA GLN A 541 -9.11 26.85 -6.30
C GLN A 541 -9.67 27.20 -4.90
N LYS A 542 -9.99 28.48 -4.69
CA LYS A 542 -10.54 29.00 -3.42
C LYS A 542 -11.79 28.25 -2.93
N ASN A 543 -12.63 27.79 -3.84
CA ASN A 543 -13.83 27.00 -3.49
C ASN A 543 -13.52 25.62 -2.90
N SER A 544 -12.27 25.15 -2.97
CA SER A 544 -11.83 23.90 -2.35
C SER A 544 -11.27 24.09 -0.94
N TYR A 545 -11.07 25.32 -0.44
CA TYR A 545 -10.45 25.52 0.88
C TYR A 545 -11.23 24.89 2.03
N LYS A 546 -12.56 25.05 2.05
CA LYS A 546 -13.42 24.40 3.04
C LYS A 546 -13.29 22.87 2.98
N ASP A 547 -13.22 22.31 1.78
CA ASP A 547 -13.08 20.86 1.61
C ASP A 547 -11.66 20.36 1.92
N ILE A 548 -10.61 21.17 1.74
CA ILE A 548 -9.25 20.87 2.22
C ILE A 548 -9.23 20.78 3.74
N VAL A 549 -9.82 21.78 4.42
CA VAL A 549 -9.96 21.80 5.89
C VAL A 549 -10.75 20.58 6.36
N PHE A 550 -11.91 20.31 5.74
CA PHE A 550 -12.71 19.12 6.04
C PHE A 550 -11.91 17.83 5.83
N CYS A 551 -11.23 17.67 4.70
CA CYS A 551 -10.45 16.47 4.43
C CYS A 551 -9.29 16.29 5.41
N PHE A 552 -8.65 17.38 5.84
CA PHE A 552 -7.61 17.34 6.86
C PHE A 552 -8.17 16.95 8.22
N ALA A 553 -9.28 17.55 8.65
CA ALA A 553 -9.98 17.16 9.88
C ALA A 553 -10.33 15.66 9.91
N GLN A 554 -10.77 15.11 8.78
CA GLN A 554 -11.05 13.68 8.63
C GLN A 554 -9.80 12.81 8.64
N HIS A 555 -8.72 13.26 8.00
CA HIS A 555 -7.44 12.54 8.05
C HIS A 555 -6.90 12.44 9.49
N LEU A 556 -7.05 13.52 10.27
CA LEU A 556 -6.68 13.59 11.68
C LEU A 556 -7.66 12.87 12.62
N ARG A 557 -8.81 12.40 12.12
CA ARG A 557 -9.93 11.85 12.90
C ARG A 557 -10.38 12.77 14.02
N LEU A 558 -10.69 14.02 13.67
CA LEU A 558 -11.19 15.03 14.61
C LEU A 558 -12.42 14.56 15.40
N THR A 559 -13.26 13.76 14.77
CA THR A 559 -14.48 13.18 15.34
C THR A 559 -14.23 12.13 16.42
N ASP A 560 -13.01 11.59 16.53
CA ASP A 560 -12.63 10.65 17.59
C ASP A 560 -12.28 11.39 18.89
N ILE A 561 -12.07 12.72 18.81
CA ILE A 561 -11.52 13.55 19.89
C ILE A 561 -12.57 14.56 20.38
N VAL A 562 -13.29 15.19 19.46
CA VAL A 562 -14.25 16.25 19.78
C VAL A 562 -15.64 15.64 19.99
N GLU A 563 -16.14 15.73 21.22
CA GLU A 563 -17.56 15.54 21.49
C GLU A 563 -18.35 16.80 21.08
N PHE A 564 -19.44 16.60 20.33
CA PHE A 564 -20.29 17.69 19.84
C PHE A 564 -21.50 17.90 20.78
N SER A 565 -21.73 19.15 21.21
CA SER A 565 -22.98 19.52 21.88
C SER A 565 -24.17 19.57 20.90
N ILE A 566 -25.40 19.84 21.38
CA ILE A 566 -26.59 20.03 20.51
C ILE A 566 -26.35 21.14 19.47
N ARG A 567 -25.58 22.16 19.85
CA ARG A 567 -25.24 23.29 18.97
C ARG A 567 -23.95 23.05 18.19
N ALA A 568 -23.45 21.81 18.18
CA ALA A 568 -22.16 21.43 17.61
C ALA A 568 -20.96 22.22 18.20
N ASP A 569 -21.08 22.80 19.38
CA ASP A 569 -19.93 23.35 20.11
C ASP A 569 -19.08 22.22 20.71
N PRO A 570 -17.74 22.35 20.78
CA PRO A 570 -16.88 21.35 21.38
C PRO A 570 -17.12 21.25 22.89
N VAL A 571 -17.22 20.03 23.42
CA VAL A 571 -17.24 19.81 24.88
C VAL A 571 -15.82 19.94 25.42
N ARG A 572 -15.63 20.74 26.49
CA ARG A 572 -14.32 21.08 27.06
C ARG A 572 -13.58 19.82 27.57
N LEU A 573 -12.28 19.73 27.24
CA LEU A 573 -11.37 18.66 27.64
C LEU A 573 -10.92 18.75 29.11
N ASP A 574 -10.43 17.61 29.60
CA ASP A 574 -9.55 17.53 30.76
C ASP A 574 -8.28 18.38 30.52
N ARG A 575 -7.82 19.08 31.56
CA ARG A 575 -6.57 19.84 31.53
C ARG A 575 -5.34 18.95 31.33
N ASN A 576 -5.45 17.66 31.62
CA ASN A 576 -4.38 16.67 31.46
C ASN A 576 -4.36 15.98 30.09
N SER A 577 -5.24 16.34 29.16
CA SER A 577 -5.25 15.81 27.78
C SER A 577 -3.93 16.04 27.05
N SER A 578 -3.61 15.20 26.07
CA SER A 578 -2.37 15.32 25.29
C SER A 578 -2.28 16.63 24.49
N TRP A 579 -1.08 17.04 24.08
CA TRP A 579 -0.94 18.24 23.24
C TRP A 579 -1.76 18.15 21.94
N ARG A 580 -1.82 16.94 21.37
CA ARG A 580 -2.55 16.66 20.13
C ARG A 580 -4.05 16.88 20.32
N GLU A 581 -4.63 16.39 21.41
CA GLU A 581 -6.07 16.56 21.68
C GLU A 581 -6.43 18.04 21.84
N ARG A 582 -5.62 18.80 22.57
CA ARG A 582 -5.80 20.25 22.73
C ARG A 582 -5.70 20.98 21.39
N ALA A 583 -4.70 20.64 20.57
CA ALA A 583 -4.54 21.21 19.23
C ALA A 583 -5.74 20.92 18.32
N MET A 584 -6.32 19.73 18.43
CA MET A 584 -7.47 19.34 17.62
C MET A 584 -8.75 20.10 17.99
N ILE A 585 -8.96 20.41 19.27
CA ILE A 585 -10.07 21.28 19.69
C ILE A 585 -9.88 22.70 19.19
N GLU A 586 -8.70 23.27 19.38
CA GLU A 586 -8.44 24.63 18.91
C GLU A 586 -8.54 24.72 17.38
N PHE A 587 -8.08 23.69 16.66
CA PHE A 587 -8.29 23.55 15.22
C PHE A 587 -9.79 23.54 14.88
N TYR A 588 -10.62 22.81 15.62
CA TYR A 588 -12.07 22.80 15.39
C TYR A 588 -12.69 24.19 15.57
N GLU A 589 -12.36 24.87 16.67
CA GLU A 589 -12.89 26.20 17.00
C GLU A 589 -12.49 27.24 15.95
N LEU A 590 -11.24 27.22 15.49
CA LEU A 590 -10.70 28.18 14.52
C LEU A 590 -11.13 27.91 13.08
N PHE A 591 -11.23 26.65 12.66
CA PHE A 591 -11.44 26.29 11.25
C PHE A 591 -12.89 25.95 10.91
N PHE A 592 -13.76 25.76 11.91
CA PHE A 592 -15.21 25.60 11.71
C PHE A 592 -15.98 26.71 12.46
N PRO A 593 -15.86 27.99 12.05
CA PRO A 593 -16.49 29.09 12.78
C PRO A 593 -18.01 29.15 12.60
N ASN A 594 -18.54 28.60 11.49
CA ASN A 594 -19.97 28.68 11.15
C ASN A 594 -20.72 27.44 11.63
N ILE A 595 -21.92 27.65 12.20
CA ILE A 595 -22.79 26.56 12.64
C ILE A 595 -23.13 25.56 11.53
N GLY A 596 -23.31 26.00 10.29
CA GLY A 596 -23.60 25.10 9.16
C GLY A 596 -22.47 24.12 8.87
N ASP A 597 -21.21 24.55 9.00
CA ASP A 597 -20.04 23.69 8.77
C ASP A 597 -19.85 22.72 9.95
N ARG A 598 -20.12 23.19 11.18
CA ARG A 598 -20.14 22.36 12.38
C ARG A 598 -21.22 21.30 12.32
N LEU A 599 -22.44 21.65 11.90
CA LEU A 599 -23.55 20.71 11.70
C LEU A 599 -23.26 19.71 10.57
N GLU A 600 -22.67 20.15 9.46
CA GLU A 600 -22.25 19.24 8.38
C GLU A 600 -21.22 18.22 8.90
N LEU A 601 -20.22 18.66 9.66
CA LEU A 601 -19.24 17.78 10.29
C LEU A 601 -19.87 16.87 11.36
N MET A 602 -20.76 17.40 12.20
CA MET A 602 -21.44 16.67 13.27
C MET A 602 -22.39 15.61 12.70
N HIS A 603 -23.25 15.93 11.74
CA HIS A 603 -24.15 14.97 11.09
C HIS A 603 -23.36 13.89 10.36
N PHE A 604 -22.27 14.27 9.70
CA PHE A 604 -21.33 13.33 9.14
C PHE A 604 -20.71 12.40 10.21
N ALA A 605 -20.27 12.97 11.32
CA ALA A 605 -19.79 12.25 12.49
C ALA A 605 -20.87 11.44 13.22
N GLN A 606 -22.15 11.75 13.03
CA GLN A 606 -23.27 10.97 13.56
C GLN A 606 -23.70 9.87 12.59
N GLY A 607 -23.04 9.73 11.44
CA GLY A 607 -23.30 8.70 10.44
C GLY A 607 -24.61 8.94 9.66
N HIS A 608 -24.97 10.19 9.38
CA HIS A 608 -26.13 10.54 8.56
C HIS A 608 -25.89 10.20 7.09
N ASP A 609 -26.55 9.15 6.56
CA ASP A 609 -26.36 8.63 5.19
C ASP A 609 -26.65 9.68 4.08
N ASP A 610 -27.53 10.66 4.29
CA ASP A 610 -27.81 11.74 3.33
C ASP A 610 -26.66 12.76 3.24
N THR A 611 -26.18 13.24 4.40
CA THR A 611 -25.04 14.16 4.54
C THR A 611 -23.77 13.51 4.00
N ALA A 612 -23.57 12.25 4.37
CA ALA A 612 -22.56 11.34 3.88
C ALA A 612 -22.47 11.26 2.36
N ASN A 613 -23.59 10.90 1.71
CA ASN A 613 -23.67 10.75 0.27
C ASN A 613 -23.40 12.08 -0.44
N LYS A 614 -23.91 13.19 0.11
CA LYS A 614 -23.67 14.54 -0.42
C LYS A 614 -22.18 14.92 -0.37
N ILE A 615 -21.52 14.67 0.77
CA ILE A 615 -20.08 14.94 0.93
C ILE A 615 -19.27 14.01 0.01
N GLU A 616 -19.57 12.72 -0.04
CA GLU A 616 -18.84 11.78 -0.89
C GLU A 616 -18.93 12.18 -2.37
N LEU A 617 -20.11 12.55 -2.86
CA LEU A 617 -20.29 13.03 -4.23
C LEU A 617 -19.46 14.31 -4.51
N ARG A 618 -19.46 15.25 -3.55
CA ARG A 618 -18.66 16.48 -3.62
C ARG A 618 -17.16 16.15 -3.72
N LEU A 619 -16.64 15.32 -2.82
CA LEU A 619 -15.22 14.93 -2.78
C LEU A 619 -14.81 14.11 -4.02
N LYS A 620 -15.66 13.19 -4.50
CA LYS A 620 -15.40 12.45 -5.76
C LYS A 620 -15.32 13.39 -6.96
N THR A 621 -16.16 14.42 -6.99
CA THR A 621 -16.13 15.44 -8.03
C THR A 621 -14.82 16.24 -7.99
N HIS A 622 -14.36 16.64 -6.80
CA HIS A 622 -13.06 17.31 -6.64
C HIS A 622 -11.89 16.43 -7.10
N PHE A 623 -11.91 15.15 -6.76
CA PHE A 623 -10.90 14.19 -7.20
C PHE A 623 -10.80 14.12 -8.73
N LEU A 624 -11.94 13.90 -9.42
CA LEU A 624 -11.97 13.80 -10.88
C LEU A 624 -11.55 15.11 -11.55
N ASN A 625 -11.95 16.25 -10.98
CA ASN A 625 -11.59 17.57 -11.50
C ASN A 625 -10.09 17.84 -11.34
N SER A 626 -9.50 17.46 -10.20
CA SER A 626 -8.06 17.53 -9.96
C SER A 626 -7.29 16.69 -10.98
N MET A 627 -7.70 15.43 -11.16
CA MET A 627 -7.08 14.53 -12.14
C MET A 627 -7.15 15.10 -13.57
N LYS A 628 -8.30 15.65 -13.98
CA LYS A 628 -8.46 16.27 -15.31
C LYS A 628 -7.55 17.48 -15.50
N ARG A 629 -7.34 18.30 -14.47
CA ARG A 629 -6.44 19.47 -14.55
C ARG A 629 -4.99 19.05 -14.69
N VAL A 630 -4.57 18.03 -13.93
CA VAL A 630 -3.24 17.41 -14.07
C VAL A 630 -3.07 16.81 -15.45
N GLU A 631 -4.02 16.01 -15.93
CA GLU A 631 -3.98 15.43 -17.28
C GLU A 631 -3.87 16.51 -18.36
N LYS A 632 -4.67 17.59 -18.26
CA LYS A 632 -4.60 18.73 -19.17
C LYS A 632 -3.23 19.41 -19.15
N LYS A 633 -2.64 19.64 -17.97
CA LYS A 633 -1.29 20.23 -17.84
C LYS A 633 -0.23 19.35 -18.49
N LEU A 634 -0.25 18.05 -18.24
CA LEU A 634 0.67 17.09 -18.85
C LEU A 634 0.45 16.99 -20.37
N GLY A 635 -0.80 17.06 -20.84
CA GLY A 635 -1.14 17.10 -22.26
C GLY A 635 -0.58 18.33 -22.97
N ILE A 636 -0.67 19.52 -22.35
CA ILE A 636 -0.06 20.75 -22.88
C ILE A 636 1.47 20.61 -22.98
N LEU A 637 2.12 20.05 -21.96
CA LEU A 637 3.57 19.82 -22.00
C LEU A 637 3.94 18.81 -23.08
N GLY A 638 3.15 17.73 -23.24
CA GLY A 638 3.34 16.72 -24.28
C GLY A 638 3.17 17.32 -25.68
N LYS A 639 2.14 18.15 -25.87
CA LYS A 639 1.91 18.92 -27.10
C LYS A 639 3.11 19.78 -27.47
N ARG A 640 3.67 20.52 -26.52
CA ARG A 640 4.88 21.34 -26.73
C ARG A 640 6.05 20.48 -27.19
N LYS A 641 6.33 19.36 -26.50
CA LYS A 641 7.43 18.45 -26.86
C LYS A 641 7.21 17.79 -28.23
N THR A 642 5.99 17.36 -28.55
CA THR A 642 5.65 16.83 -29.88
C THR A 642 5.85 17.87 -30.97
N LEU A 643 5.41 19.12 -30.74
CA LEU A 643 5.64 20.22 -31.68
C LEU A 643 7.13 20.46 -31.90
N THR A 644 7.94 20.52 -30.83
CA THR A 644 9.41 20.66 -30.95
C THR A 644 10.03 19.53 -31.77
N ASN A 645 9.61 18.28 -31.55
CA ASN A 645 10.12 17.13 -32.32
C ASN A 645 9.74 17.24 -33.81
N ILE A 646 8.50 17.65 -34.11
CA ILE A 646 8.04 17.84 -35.50
C ILE A 646 8.79 19.01 -36.16
N LEU A 647 9.00 20.12 -35.44
CA LEU A 647 9.78 21.25 -35.93
C LEU A 647 11.21 20.88 -36.25
N TYR A 648 11.85 20.11 -35.37
CA TYR A 648 13.20 19.59 -35.61
C TYR A 648 13.22 18.67 -36.84
N TYR A 649 12.24 17.79 -36.97
CA TYR A 649 12.07 16.95 -38.15
C TYR A 649 11.91 17.77 -39.45
N PHE A 650 11.04 18.80 -39.44
CA PHE A 650 10.81 19.68 -40.58
C PHE A 650 12.00 20.57 -40.94
N SER A 651 12.75 21.04 -39.94
CA SER A 651 13.94 21.86 -40.16
C SER A 651 15.04 21.03 -40.83
N ASN A 652 15.22 19.77 -40.42
CA ASN A 652 16.17 18.85 -41.05
C ASN A 652 15.77 18.45 -42.48
N ASP A 653 14.49 18.52 -42.81
CA ASP A 653 13.95 18.24 -44.16
C ASP A 653 13.81 19.52 -45.04
N GLY A 654 14.34 20.68 -44.60
CA GLY A 654 14.54 21.88 -45.43
C GLY A 654 13.41 22.94 -45.45
N LEU A 655 12.45 22.92 -44.51
CA LEU A 655 11.39 23.93 -44.39
C LEU A 655 11.90 25.27 -43.78
N LYS A 656 11.49 26.42 -44.35
CA LYS A 656 11.91 27.76 -43.91
C LYS A 656 11.22 28.21 -42.61
N PHE A 657 11.94 28.95 -41.76
CA PHE A 657 11.51 29.36 -40.39
C PHE A 657 10.25 30.24 -40.33
N ASN A 658 10.02 31.14 -41.29
CA ASN A 658 8.81 31.99 -41.30
C ASN A 658 7.53 31.20 -41.58
N ASP A 659 7.61 30.13 -42.38
CA ASP A 659 6.48 29.24 -42.64
C ASP A 659 6.17 28.36 -41.41
N LEU A 660 7.17 28.10 -40.55
CA LEU A 660 7.04 27.27 -39.35
C LEU A 660 6.16 27.93 -38.26
N LYS A 661 6.15 29.27 -38.10
CA LYS A 661 5.41 29.94 -37.01
C LYS A 661 3.88 29.83 -37.14
N ASN A 662 3.33 30.05 -38.34
CA ASN A 662 1.90 29.87 -38.60
C ASN A 662 1.51 28.38 -38.60
N THR A 663 2.40 27.53 -39.13
CA THR A 663 2.28 26.08 -39.15
C THR A 663 2.19 25.46 -37.75
N ILE A 664 2.87 26.02 -36.74
CA ILE A 664 2.85 25.52 -35.34
C ILE A 664 1.45 25.57 -34.73
N ASN A 665 0.73 26.68 -34.90
CA ASN A 665 -0.60 26.83 -34.32
C ASN A 665 -1.58 25.83 -34.95
N GLU A 666 -1.48 25.66 -36.26
CA GLU A 666 -2.33 24.74 -37.02
C GLU A 666 -2.03 23.26 -36.73
N ILE A 667 -0.76 22.86 -36.70
CA ILE A 667 -0.35 21.50 -36.29
C ILE A 667 -0.75 21.27 -34.84
N GLY A 668 -0.63 22.29 -34.00
CA GLY A 668 -1.11 22.24 -32.63
C GLY A 668 -2.57 21.79 -32.54
N VAL A 669 -3.47 22.38 -33.35
CA VAL A 669 -4.88 21.98 -33.38
C VAL A 669 -5.06 20.55 -33.92
N ILE A 670 -4.33 20.18 -34.97
CA ILE A 670 -4.40 18.83 -35.56
C ILE A 670 -3.95 17.76 -34.55
N LEU A 671 -2.98 18.07 -33.68
CA LEU A 671 -2.47 17.17 -32.67
C LEU A 671 -3.42 16.95 -31.48
N ASP A 672 -4.41 17.82 -31.25
CA ASP A 672 -5.26 17.78 -30.05
C ASP A 672 -5.91 16.42 -29.74
N PRO A 673 -6.43 15.65 -30.72
CA PRO A 673 -7.03 14.34 -30.46
C PRO A 673 -6.05 13.34 -29.86
N VAL A 674 -4.76 13.49 -30.14
CA VAL A 674 -3.72 12.59 -29.66
C VAL A 674 -3.05 13.16 -28.40
N VAL A 675 -2.52 14.39 -28.41
CA VAL A 675 -1.64 14.87 -27.31
C VAL A 675 -2.37 15.36 -26.05
N ASN A 676 -3.70 15.57 -26.09
CA ASN A 676 -4.45 16.09 -24.94
C ASN A 676 -4.83 15.06 -23.87
N ARG A 677 -4.55 13.77 -24.11
CA ARG A 677 -4.80 12.69 -23.14
C ARG A 677 -3.53 11.91 -22.86
N ILE A 678 -3.40 11.48 -21.61
CA ILE A 678 -2.30 10.59 -21.23
C ILE A 678 -2.70 9.15 -21.54
N SER A 679 -1.90 8.50 -22.37
CA SER A 679 -2.14 7.12 -22.74
C SER A 679 -1.36 6.16 -21.85
N ILE A 680 -2.03 5.10 -21.40
CA ILE A 680 -1.48 4.03 -20.58
C ILE A 680 -1.47 2.80 -21.50
N GLU A 681 -0.32 2.54 -22.15
CA GLU A 681 -0.19 1.54 -23.22
C GLU A 681 0.91 0.52 -22.94
N ASP A 682 0.55 -0.77 -22.89
CA ASP A 682 1.52 -1.84 -22.82
C ASP A 682 1.83 -2.31 -24.26
N ASN A 683 3.07 -2.09 -24.68
CA ASN A 683 3.57 -2.52 -25.99
C ASN A 683 3.47 -4.05 -26.18
N ARG A 684 3.46 -4.84 -25.09
CA ARG A 684 3.24 -6.29 -25.13
C ARG A 684 1.83 -6.62 -25.63
N VAL A 685 0.81 -5.86 -25.21
CA VAL A 685 -0.57 -6.02 -25.67
C VAL A 685 -0.71 -5.65 -27.14
N LEU A 686 -0.08 -4.55 -27.57
CA LEU A 686 -0.03 -4.18 -28.99
C LEU A 686 0.60 -5.28 -29.85
N ASN A 687 1.70 -5.88 -29.39
CA ASN A 687 2.35 -6.98 -30.10
C ASN A 687 1.48 -8.25 -30.15
N LYS A 688 0.79 -8.60 -29.05
CA LYS A 688 -0.16 -9.70 -29.04
C LYS A 688 -1.32 -9.47 -30.02
N LEU A 689 -1.88 -8.25 -30.05
CA LEU A 689 -2.92 -7.86 -30.99
C LEU A 689 -2.47 -8.00 -32.45
N LYS A 690 -1.27 -7.50 -32.79
CA LYS A 690 -0.67 -7.64 -34.13
C LYS A 690 -0.48 -9.10 -34.52
N ASN A 691 -0.07 -9.94 -33.57
CA ASN A 691 0.24 -11.35 -33.79
C ASN A 691 -0.95 -12.29 -33.53
N LYS A 692 -2.16 -11.76 -33.29
CA LYS A 692 -3.39 -12.52 -32.97
C LYS A 692 -3.23 -13.50 -31.79
N ILE A 693 -2.39 -13.14 -30.81
CA ILE A 693 -2.20 -13.93 -29.59
C ILE A 693 -3.33 -13.62 -28.61
N LYS A 694 -3.87 -14.65 -27.94
CA LYS A 694 -4.96 -14.50 -26.95
C LYS A 694 -4.54 -13.54 -25.82
N LEU A 695 -5.40 -12.56 -25.56
CA LEU A 695 -5.24 -11.59 -24.48
C LEU A 695 -5.83 -12.12 -23.17
N THR A 696 -5.25 -11.72 -22.03
CA THR A 696 -5.92 -11.84 -20.73
C THR A 696 -7.07 -10.84 -20.62
N ARG A 697 -7.93 -10.97 -19.60
CA ARG A 697 -9.06 -10.04 -19.41
C ARG A 697 -8.60 -8.59 -19.21
N LEU A 698 -7.55 -8.39 -18.42
CA LEU A 698 -6.95 -7.07 -18.17
C LEU A 698 -6.30 -6.49 -19.44
N GLU A 699 -5.59 -7.32 -20.21
CA GLU A 699 -5.07 -6.90 -21.53
C GLU A 699 -6.20 -6.52 -22.50
N GLY A 700 -7.34 -7.22 -22.44
CA GLY A 700 -8.55 -6.91 -23.20
C GLY A 700 -9.17 -5.55 -22.88
N LEU A 701 -9.18 -5.15 -21.59
CA LEU A 701 -9.64 -3.82 -21.17
C LEU A 701 -8.81 -2.70 -21.79
N GLN A 702 -7.50 -2.92 -21.95
CA GLN A 702 -6.58 -1.96 -22.56
C GLN A 702 -6.67 -1.94 -24.09
N ALA A 703 -6.89 -3.08 -24.72
CA ALA A 703 -6.86 -3.26 -26.18
C ALA A 703 -7.75 -2.26 -26.93
N LYS A 704 -8.97 -2.00 -26.43
CA LYS A 704 -9.89 -1.01 -27.03
C LYS A 704 -9.31 0.39 -27.03
N SER A 705 -8.67 0.80 -25.93
CA SER A 705 -8.06 2.13 -25.80
C SER A 705 -6.81 2.29 -26.68
N ILE A 706 -5.95 1.26 -26.74
CA ILE A 706 -4.78 1.22 -27.63
C ILE A 706 -5.24 1.34 -29.09
N TYR A 707 -6.24 0.55 -29.49
CA TYR A 707 -6.74 0.58 -30.87
C TYR A 707 -7.26 1.96 -31.29
N LEU A 708 -8.18 2.52 -30.49
CA LEU A 708 -8.75 3.85 -30.76
C LEU A 708 -7.68 4.92 -30.84
N TYR A 709 -6.69 4.86 -29.94
CA TYR A 709 -5.60 5.81 -29.94
C TYR A 709 -4.73 5.69 -31.22
N HIS A 710 -4.27 4.49 -31.58
CA HIS A 710 -3.46 4.30 -32.77
C HIS A 710 -4.22 4.66 -34.06
N GLN A 711 -5.54 4.50 -34.08
CA GLN A 711 -6.39 5.00 -35.15
C GLN A 711 -6.36 6.54 -35.23
N GLN A 712 -6.47 7.23 -34.08
CA GLN A 712 -6.35 8.69 -34.02
C GLN A 712 -4.98 9.19 -34.47
N VAL A 713 -3.88 8.50 -34.13
CA VAL A 713 -2.54 8.84 -34.63
C VAL A 713 -2.47 8.75 -36.14
N LYS A 714 -2.95 7.65 -36.73
CA LYS A 714 -2.96 7.49 -38.18
C LYS A 714 -3.74 8.61 -38.86
N ASN A 715 -4.92 8.95 -38.33
CA ASN A 715 -5.74 10.04 -38.86
C ASN A 715 -5.04 11.40 -38.73
N THR A 716 -4.39 11.66 -37.59
CA THR A 716 -3.60 12.88 -37.35
C THR A 716 -2.46 13.01 -38.34
N VAL A 717 -1.69 11.93 -38.56
CA VAL A 717 -0.58 11.92 -39.53
C VAL A 717 -1.08 12.17 -40.95
N ALA A 718 -2.19 11.53 -41.35
CA ALA A 718 -2.80 11.76 -42.66
C ALA A 718 -3.25 13.22 -42.86
N LEU A 719 -3.81 13.86 -41.82
CA LEU A 719 -4.19 15.27 -41.85
C LEU A 719 -2.97 16.20 -41.99
N ILE A 720 -1.87 15.91 -41.28
CA ILE A 720 -0.62 16.66 -41.43
C ILE A 720 -0.08 16.50 -42.86
N GLN A 721 0.01 15.28 -43.38
CA GLN A 721 0.51 15.02 -44.73
C GLN A 721 -0.35 15.70 -45.82
N LYS A 722 -1.68 15.67 -45.68
CA LYS A 722 -2.61 16.34 -46.61
C LYS A 722 -2.40 17.87 -46.62
N LYS A 723 -2.04 18.45 -45.47
CA LYS A 723 -1.91 19.91 -45.32
C LYS A 723 -0.53 20.42 -45.75
N PHE A 724 0.53 19.62 -45.60
CA PHE A 724 1.91 20.00 -45.91
C PHE A 724 2.50 19.21 -47.09
N THR A 725 1.82 19.29 -48.24
CA THR A 725 2.08 18.53 -49.48
C THR A 725 3.43 18.77 -50.14
N SER A 726 4.19 19.81 -49.74
CA SER A 726 5.46 20.20 -50.38
C SER A 726 6.70 19.45 -49.88
N ALA A 727 6.61 18.70 -48.77
CA ALA A 727 7.72 17.91 -48.24
C ALA A 727 7.46 16.41 -48.43
N LYS A 728 8.46 15.64 -48.87
CA LYS A 728 8.45 14.16 -48.88
C LYS A 728 8.43 13.63 -47.43
N MET A 729 7.32 13.83 -46.72
CA MET A 729 7.20 13.50 -45.30
C MET A 729 7.03 12.00 -45.10
N ASP A 730 7.91 11.41 -44.30
CA ASP A 730 7.84 10.00 -43.92
C ASP A 730 6.79 9.80 -42.79
N PRO A 731 5.70 9.06 -43.04
CA PRO A 731 4.66 8.83 -42.03
C PRO A 731 5.21 8.10 -40.80
N ILE A 732 6.23 7.25 -40.93
CA ILE A 732 6.84 6.51 -39.82
C ILE A 732 7.61 7.48 -38.90
N LYS A 733 8.37 8.41 -39.48
CA LYS A 733 9.07 9.46 -38.71
C LYS A 733 8.10 10.38 -37.99
N LEU A 734 6.98 10.77 -38.61
CA LEU A 734 5.94 11.57 -37.96
C LEU A 734 5.27 10.82 -36.79
N VAL A 735 4.92 9.54 -36.97
CA VAL A 735 4.43 8.70 -35.86
C VAL A 735 5.44 8.67 -34.71
N ASN A 736 6.74 8.50 -35.01
CA ASN A 736 7.80 8.51 -34.01
C ASN A 736 7.92 9.86 -33.29
N CYS A 737 7.78 10.98 -33.99
CA CYS A 737 7.78 12.32 -33.38
C CYS A 737 6.62 12.50 -32.40
N ILE A 738 5.41 12.05 -32.79
CA ILE A 738 4.20 12.08 -31.95
C ILE A 738 4.39 11.18 -30.72
N GLN A 739 4.88 9.95 -30.90
CA GLN A 739 5.08 9.00 -29.81
C GLN A 739 6.18 9.44 -28.82
N LYS A 740 7.33 9.95 -29.31
CA LYS A 740 8.43 10.45 -28.48
C LYS A 740 8.10 11.75 -27.74
N GLY A 741 7.19 12.55 -28.31
CA GLY A 741 6.73 13.80 -27.70
C GLY A 741 5.79 13.61 -26.52
N ARG A 742 5.22 12.41 -26.35
CA ARG A 742 4.32 12.12 -25.22
C ARG A 742 5.04 11.97 -23.90
N PHE A 743 4.30 12.24 -22.83
CA PHE A 743 4.68 11.82 -21.50
C PHE A 743 4.42 10.32 -21.35
N GLN A 744 5.48 9.59 -21.04
CA GLN A 744 5.39 8.19 -20.64
C GLN A 744 5.06 8.16 -19.15
N VAL A 745 4.01 7.42 -18.79
CA VAL A 745 3.71 7.13 -17.38
C VAL A 745 4.75 6.17 -16.82
N ALA A 746 5.10 6.35 -15.56
CA ALA A 746 5.96 5.42 -14.83
C ALA A 746 5.15 4.24 -14.24
N GLY A 747 5.85 3.25 -13.70
CA GLY A 747 5.26 2.02 -13.15
C GLY A 747 5.07 0.92 -14.19
N ASP A 748 4.51 -0.22 -13.77
CA ASP A 748 4.08 -1.25 -14.74
C ASP A 748 2.78 -0.80 -15.42
N THR A 749 2.70 -0.99 -16.73
CA THR A 749 1.56 -0.46 -17.47
C THR A 749 0.27 -1.22 -17.17
N ASN A 750 0.33 -2.52 -16.88
CA ASN A 750 -0.87 -3.29 -16.56
C ASN A 750 -1.31 -3.07 -15.11
N GLU A 751 -0.37 -2.85 -14.19
CA GLU A 751 -0.66 -2.30 -12.85
C GLU A 751 -1.45 -0.99 -12.94
N ASN A 752 -1.00 -0.04 -13.78
CA ASN A 752 -1.76 1.19 -14.04
C ASN A 752 -3.15 0.92 -14.63
N VAL A 753 -3.34 -0.14 -15.42
CA VAL A 753 -4.66 -0.55 -15.95
C VAL A 753 -5.56 -1.10 -14.84
N ILE A 754 -5.04 -1.88 -13.89
CA ILE A 754 -5.78 -2.34 -12.70
C ILE A 754 -6.25 -1.15 -11.88
N PHE A 755 -5.37 -0.20 -11.60
CA PHE A 755 -5.78 0.99 -10.84
C PHE A 755 -6.72 1.91 -11.61
N LYS A 756 -6.60 1.98 -12.94
CA LYS A 756 -7.61 2.65 -13.78
C LYS A 756 -8.96 1.95 -13.71
N TYR A 757 -8.98 0.63 -13.56
CA TYR A 757 -10.21 -0.12 -13.34
C TYR A 757 -10.84 0.20 -11.98
N HIS A 758 -10.05 0.28 -10.91
CA HIS A 758 -10.51 0.80 -9.60
C HIS A 758 -11.07 2.22 -9.71
N LEU A 759 -10.38 3.13 -10.41
CA LEU A 759 -10.86 4.49 -10.65
C LEU A 759 -12.22 4.48 -11.37
N MET A 760 -12.36 3.70 -12.44
CA MET A 760 -13.63 3.64 -13.17
C MET A 760 -14.77 3.11 -12.31
N ARG A 761 -14.50 2.12 -11.44
CA ARG A 761 -15.47 1.52 -10.52
C ARG A 761 -15.86 2.44 -9.36
N ASN A 762 -14.88 3.03 -8.66
CA ASN A 762 -15.15 3.85 -7.47
C ASN A 762 -15.90 5.15 -7.78
N PHE A 763 -15.79 5.62 -9.03
CA PHE A 763 -16.39 6.85 -9.50
C PHE A 763 -17.58 6.63 -10.44
N LYS A 764 -17.86 5.39 -10.85
CA LYS A 764 -19.07 5.02 -11.61
C LYS A 764 -19.69 3.75 -11.03
N ARG A 765 -20.90 3.91 -10.48
CA ARG A 765 -21.70 2.80 -9.93
C ARG A 765 -21.88 1.70 -10.97
N GLN A 766 -21.51 0.48 -10.61
CA GLN A 766 -21.84 -0.71 -11.39
C GLN A 766 -23.20 -1.27 -10.95
N PRO A 767 -23.96 -1.92 -11.85
CA PRO A 767 -25.13 -2.71 -11.45
C PRO A 767 -24.76 -3.73 -10.36
N HIS A 768 -25.66 -4.00 -9.42
CA HIS A 768 -25.51 -5.02 -8.35
C HIS A 768 -24.40 -4.76 -7.31
N GLN A 769 -23.58 -3.71 -7.45
CA GLN A 769 -22.53 -3.38 -6.49
C GLN A 769 -23.13 -2.97 -5.14
N ILE A 770 -22.61 -3.53 -4.05
CA ILE A 770 -23.00 -3.14 -2.69
C ILE A 770 -22.44 -1.76 -2.40
N GLN A 771 -23.33 -0.82 -2.10
CA GLN A 771 -22.91 0.50 -1.66
C GLN A 771 -22.47 0.42 -0.20
N LEU A 772 -21.18 0.54 0.02
CA LEU A 772 -20.64 0.71 1.37
C LEU A 772 -20.75 2.19 1.76
N PRO A 773 -21.18 2.50 2.98
CA PRO A 773 -21.11 3.85 3.51
C PRO A 773 -19.65 4.25 3.70
N ILE A 774 -19.50 5.56 3.80
CA ILE A 774 -18.31 6.41 3.93
C ILE A 774 -17.13 5.87 4.77
N SER A 775 -16.02 6.61 4.68
CA SER A 775 -14.69 6.43 5.28
C SER A 775 -14.56 5.51 6.50
N LYS A 776 -13.49 4.71 6.60
CA LYS A 776 -13.18 3.89 7.79
C LYS A 776 -13.15 4.69 9.10
N SER A 777 -12.84 5.99 9.04
CA SER A 777 -12.88 6.93 10.18
C SER A 777 -14.28 7.40 10.57
N LEU A 778 -15.33 6.87 9.93
CA LEU A 778 -16.74 7.29 10.07
C LEU A 778 -17.64 6.13 10.46
N TYR A 779 -16.98 5.09 10.96
CA TYR A 779 -17.61 3.87 11.38
C TYR A 779 -18.16 4.04 12.80
N PHE A 780 -19.48 4.01 12.93
CA PHE A 780 -20.16 3.90 14.22
C PHE A 780 -20.89 2.57 14.25
N PRO A 781 -20.51 1.62 15.12
CA PRO A 781 -21.35 0.45 15.35
C PRO A 781 -22.71 0.94 15.85
N ARG A 782 -23.76 0.67 15.07
CA ARG A 782 -25.12 1.02 15.46
C ARG A 782 -25.59 -0.04 16.42
N ALA A 783 -25.96 0.37 17.64
CA ALA A 783 -26.43 -0.58 18.65
C ALA A 783 -27.69 -1.33 18.19
N LEU A 784 -28.57 -0.67 17.41
CA LEU A 784 -29.80 -1.25 16.85
C LEU A 784 -30.11 -0.66 15.46
N ILE A 785 -30.41 -1.55 14.51
CA ILE A 785 -30.96 -1.23 13.19
C ILE A 785 -32.40 -1.73 13.13
N LEU A 786 -33.31 -0.86 12.71
CA LEU A 786 -34.72 -1.16 12.54
C LEU A 786 -35.01 -1.39 11.05
N ILE A 787 -35.64 -2.51 10.71
CA ILE A 787 -35.89 -2.92 9.31
C ILE A 787 -37.39 -2.99 9.05
N ILE A 788 -37.91 -2.19 8.12
CA ILE A 788 -39.34 -2.09 7.80
C ILE A 788 -39.57 -2.43 6.34
N TYR A 789 -40.54 -3.31 6.04
CA TYR A 789 -40.95 -3.55 4.66
C TYR A 789 -41.74 -2.37 4.09
N ASN A 790 -41.39 -1.93 2.88
CA ASN A 790 -42.14 -0.93 2.14
C ASN A 790 -42.93 -1.60 0.99
N PRO A 791 -44.25 -1.75 1.13
CA PRO A 791 -45.07 -2.42 0.12
C PRO A 791 -45.17 -1.64 -1.19
N LYS A 792 -44.88 -0.34 -1.23
CA LYS A 792 -44.93 0.47 -2.47
C LYS A 792 -43.76 0.21 -3.40
N SER A 793 -42.58 -0.01 -2.83
CA SER A 793 -41.34 -0.24 -3.58
C SER A 793 -40.97 -1.73 -3.68
N SER A 794 -41.68 -2.59 -2.93
CA SER A 794 -41.33 -3.99 -2.70
C SER A 794 -39.90 -4.18 -2.15
N LYS A 795 -39.42 -3.20 -1.37
CA LYS A 795 -38.08 -3.18 -0.76
C LYS A 795 -38.17 -3.01 0.75
N TRP A 796 -37.03 -3.10 1.42
CA TRP A 796 -36.88 -2.96 2.86
C TRP A 796 -36.17 -1.65 3.19
N LYS A 797 -36.78 -0.85 4.07
CA LYS A 797 -36.19 0.33 4.68
C LYS A 797 -35.33 -0.08 5.85
N PHE A 798 -34.07 0.33 5.84
CA PHE A 798 -33.14 0.17 6.95
C PHE A 798 -33.03 1.51 7.66
N LEU A 799 -33.37 1.53 8.95
CA LEU A 799 -33.41 2.72 9.80
C LEU A 799 -32.44 2.57 10.97
N SER A 800 -31.73 3.63 11.32
CA SER A 800 -30.92 3.69 12.54
C SER A 800 -31.79 4.12 13.69
N VAL A 801 -31.71 3.42 14.83
CA VAL A 801 -32.29 3.92 16.08
C VAL A 801 -31.37 5.00 16.64
N ILE A 802 -31.94 6.15 16.96
CA ILE A 802 -31.25 7.32 17.50
C ILE A 802 -31.88 7.74 18.84
N SER A 803 -31.18 8.52 19.66
CA SER A 803 -31.74 9.04 20.90
C SER A 803 -32.84 10.07 20.64
N HIS A 804 -33.74 10.26 21.60
CA HIS A 804 -34.81 11.27 21.51
C HIS A 804 -34.26 12.69 21.30
N ARG A 805 -33.05 12.96 21.81
CA ARG A 805 -32.32 14.22 21.61
C ARG A 805 -31.88 14.36 20.15
N GLU A 806 -31.36 13.31 19.54
CA GLU A 806 -30.94 13.28 18.12
C GLU A 806 -32.14 13.34 17.17
N ALA A 807 -33.25 12.66 17.50
CA ALA A 807 -34.49 12.69 16.71
C ALA A 807 -35.09 14.10 16.65
N TRP A 808 -35.18 14.78 17.80
CA TRP A 808 -35.62 16.18 17.87
C TRP A 808 -34.67 17.13 17.11
N SER A 809 -33.36 16.93 17.23
CA SER A 809 -32.35 17.75 16.54
C SER A 809 -32.36 17.56 15.02
N SER A 810 -32.84 16.40 14.55
CA SER A 810 -32.87 16.01 13.14
C SER A 810 -34.23 16.28 12.46
N GLY A 811 -35.15 16.97 13.14
CA GLY A 811 -36.46 17.32 12.56
C GLY A 811 -37.40 16.13 12.38
N VAL A 812 -37.25 15.07 13.17
CA VAL A 812 -38.16 13.92 13.14
C VAL A 812 -39.45 14.29 13.89
N GLU A 813 -40.49 14.64 13.13
CA GLU A 813 -41.79 15.14 13.66
C GLU A 813 -42.75 14.03 14.11
N ASP A 814 -42.50 12.77 13.73
CA ASP A 814 -43.41 11.65 14.00
C ASP A 814 -43.21 11.01 15.39
N GLY A 815 -42.31 11.56 16.21
CA GLY A 815 -41.97 11.05 17.54
C GLY A 815 -41.24 9.70 17.53
N SER A 816 -40.85 9.20 16.36
CA SER A 816 -40.06 7.98 16.24
C SER A 816 -38.58 8.26 16.49
N ASN A 817 -37.95 7.45 17.36
CA ASN A 817 -36.52 7.49 17.62
C ASN A 817 -35.74 6.77 16.50
N ALA A 818 -36.11 6.96 15.23
CA ALA A 818 -35.57 6.22 14.08
C ALA A 818 -35.35 7.13 12.86
N MET A 819 -34.20 6.98 12.20
CA MET A 819 -33.84 7.75 11.00
C MET A 819 -33.55 6.83 9.81
N MET A 820 -34.08 7.15 8.64
CA MET A 820 -33.91 6.35 7.42
C MET A 820 -32.44 6.38 6.95
N MET A 821 -31.83 5.21 6.76
CA MET A 821 -30.48 5.08 6.20
C MET A 821 -30.53 4.82 4.69
N PHE A 822 -31.19 3.73 4.28
CA PHE A 822 -31.36 3.36 2.88
C PHE A 822 -32.53 2.38 2.67
N GLU A 823 -32.87 2.10 1.41
CA GLU A 823 -33.92 1.17 1.01
C GLU A 823 -33.42 0.18 -0.07
N GLU A 824 -33.38 -1.11 0.22
CA GLU A 824 -32.92 -2.17 -0.69
C GLU A 824 -33.62 -3.53 -0.47
N SER A 825 -33.31 -4.55 -1.29
CA SER A 825 -33.72 -5.93 -0.99
C SER A 825 -33.09 -6.43 0.33
N LEU A 826 -33.73 -7.37 1.02
CA LEU A 826 -33.35 -7.76 2.37
C LEU A 826 -31.92 -8.30 2.42
N VAL A 827 -31.56 -9.21 1.51
CA VAL A 827 -30.19 -9.76 1.44
C VAL A 827 -29.17 -8.68 1.10
N HIS A 828 -29.45 -7.81 0.12
CA HIS A 828 -28.55 -6.71 -0.23
C HIS A 828 -28.34 -5.78 0.97
N GLY A 829 -29.42 -5.41 1.66
CA GLY A 829 -29.35 -4.50 2.80
C GLY A 829 -28.65 -5.09 4.02
N ILE A 830 -28.83 -6.39 4.31
CA ILE A 830 -28.07 -7.09 5.37
C ILE A 830 -26.59 -7.16 5.00
N ALA A 831 -26.26 -7.57 3.77
CA ALA A 831 -24.89 -7.61 3.29
C ALA A 831 -24.24 -6.21 3.35
N ARG A 832 -24.96 -5.16 2.93
CA ARG A 832 -24.55 -3.77 3.11
C ARG A 832 -24.27 -3.50 4.58
N CYS A 833 -25.18 -3.78 5.51
CA CYS A 833 -24.96 -3.54 6.95
C CYS A 833 -23.72 -4.27 7.50
N VAL A 834 -23.53 -5.55 7.18
CA VAL A 834 -22.36 -6.34 7.63
C VAL A 834 -21.07 -5.75 7.09
N PHE A 835 -21.00 -5.50 5.78
CA PHE A 835 -19.79 -4.96 5.17
C PHE A 835 -19.52 -3.52 5.59
N SER A 836 -20.56 -2.76 5.92
CA SER A 836 -20.48 -1.43 6.53
C SER A 836 -19.94 -1.46 7.95
N GLY A 837 -20.08 -2.61 8.62
CA GLY A 837 -19.89 -2.81 10.05
C GLY A 837 -21.09 -2.37 10.89
N TYR A 838 -22.21 -1.95 10.30
CA TYR A 838 -23.36 -1.45 11.07
C TYR A 838 -23.92 -2.50 12.04
N VAL A 839 -23.69 -3.79 11.77
CA VAL A 839 -24.01 -4.91 12.66
C VAL A 839 -22.69 -5.54 13.10
N GLU A 840 -22.26 -5.28 14.33
CA GLU A 840 -21.13 -5.98 14.94
C GLU A 840 -21.57 -7.30 15.57
N THR A 841 -20.73 -8.32 15.45
CA THR A 841 -20.93 -9.61 16.14
C THR A 841 -20.68 -9.53 17.65
N ASN A 842 -20.02 -8.46 18.13
CA ASN A 842 -19.82 -8.11 19.55
C ASN A 842 -20.22 -6.65 19.79
N PRO A 843 -21.52 -6.31 19.88
CA PRO A 843 -21.95 -4.94 20.03
C PRO A 843 -21.45 -4.33 21.36
N PRO A 844 -21.09 -3.03 21.40
CA PRO A 844 -20.87 -2.32 22.67
C PRO A 844 -22.11 -2.41 23.56
N LYS A 845 -21.93 -2.35 24.90
CA LYS A 845 -23.02 -2.47 25.87
C LYS A 845 -24.18 -1.53 25.50
N ILE A 846 -25.32 -2.13 25.14
CA ILE A 846 -26.57 -1.42 24.84
C ILE A 846 -26.99 -0.63 26.08
N THR A 847 -27.13 0.68 25.94
CA THR A 847 -27.58 1.60 27.01
C THR A 847 -29.04 1.31 27.42
N ALA A 848 -29.45 1.74 28.62
CA ALA A 848 -30.79 1.45 29.14
C ALA A 848 -31.94 1.99 28.26
N TRP A 849 -31.73 3.10 27.55
CA TRP A 849 -32.71 3.67 26.61
C TRP A 849 -32.72 2.95 25.25
N GLN A 850 -31.57 2.48 24.76
CA GLN A 850 -31.51 1.63 23.57
C GLN A 850 -32.25 0.30 23.81
N LYS A 851 -32.28 -0.20 25.06
CA LYS A 851 -33.11 -1.36 25.44
C LYS A 851 -34.61 -1.06 25.37
N GLU A 852 -35.05 0.17 25.63
CA GLU A 852 -36.47 0.57 25.48
C GLU A 852 -36.86 0.67 24.00
N ALA A 853 -36.02 1.27 23.16
CA ALA A 853 -36.23 1.32 21.71
C ALA A 853 -36.17 -0.08 21.05
N ALA A 854 -35.34 -0.99 21.55
CA ALA A 854 -35.31 -2.40 21.13
C ALA A 854 -36.56 -3.19 21.51
N LYS A 855 -37.28 -2.78 22.58
CA LYS A 855 -38.54 -3.40 23.00
C LYS A 855 -39.72 -2.98 22.13
N ALA A 856 -39.61 -1.88 21.37
CA ALA A 856 -40.60 -1.50 20.37
C ALA A 856 -40.45 -2.43 19.15
N SER A 857 -41.21 -3.54 19.18
CA SER A 857 -41.18 -4.61 18.20
C SER A 857 -41.18 -4.08 16.76
N THR A 858 -40.11 -4.33 16.01
CA THR A 858 -40.12 -4.21 14.56
C THR A 858 -41.02 -5.29 13.99
N LYS A 859 -42.27 -4.97 13.69
CA LYS A 859 -43.13 -5.85 12.90
C LYS A 859 -42.57 -5.89 11.49
N VAL A 860 -41.89 -6.98 11.17
CA VAL A 860 -41.64 -7.39 9.79
C VAL A 860 -43.00 -7.78 9.19
N SER A 861 -43.74 -6.81 8.66
CA SER A 861 -45.06 -7.06 8.07
C SER A 861 -44.90 -7.86 6.78
N GLY A 862 -45.25 -9.15 6.80
CA GLY A 862 -45.45 -9.96 5.60
C GLY A 862 -44.33 -10.93 5.19
N ASN A 863 -43.27 -11.11 5.98
CA ASN A 863 -42.23 -12.13 5.75
C ASN A 863 -41.95 -12.86 7.09
N PRO A 864 -41.84 -14.21 7.15
CA PRO A 864 -41.53 -14.95 8.37
C PRO A 864 -40.11 -14.71 8.96
N PHE A 865 -39.30 -13.85 8.33
CA PHE A 865 -37.92 -13.54 8.73
C PHE A 865 -37.84 -12.60 9.96
N THR A 866 -37.31 -13.09 11.08
CA THR A 866 -37.23 -12.36 12.37
C THR A 866 -35.90 -11.63 12.57
N LEU A 867 -35.79 -10.78 13.60
CA LEU A 867 -34.55 -10.09 13.97
C LEU A 867 -33.41 -11.08 14.34
N ALA A 868 -33.75 -12.21 14.97
CA ALA A 868 -32.77 -13.25 15.28
C ALA A 868 -32.20 -13.89 14.00
N ASP A 869 -33.03 -14.08 12.97
CA ASP A 869 -32.62 -14.63 11.68
C ASP A 869 -31.73 -13.63 10.91
N VAL A 870 -32.02 -12.32 11.01
CA VAL A 870 -31.15 -11.25 10.50
C VAL A 870 -29.78 -11.30 11.16
N ALA A 871 -29.71 -11.48 12.49
CA ALA A 871 -28.46 -11.55 13.23
C ALA A 871 -27.66 -12.82 12.88
N GLU A 872 -28.32 -13.97 12.73
CA GLU A 872 -27.68 -15.22 12.29
C GLU A 872 -27.08 -15.07 10.89
N LEU A 873 -27.87 -14.59 9.92
CA LEU A 873 -27.39 -14.38 8.55
C LEU A 873 -26.25 -13.35 8.50
N ALA A 874 -26.35 -12.27 9.28
CA ALA A 874 -25.29 -11.27 9.38
C ALA A 874 -23.98 -11.86 9.93
N GLY A 875 -24.08 -12.72 10.96
CA GLY A 875 -22.95 -13.46 11.52
C GLY A 875 -22.31 -14.43 10.52
N GLU A 876 -23.12 -15.16 9.75
CA GLU A 876 -22.63 -16.06 8.71
C GLU A 876 -21.93 -15.32 7.55
N ILE A 877 -22.48 -14.19 7.10
CA ILE A 877 -21.85 -13.33 6.09
C ILE A 877 -20.52 -12.79 6.64
N GLY A 878 -20.52 -12.22 7.84
CA GLY A 878 -19.33 -11.65 8.46
C GLY A 878 -18.23 -12.67 8.76
N GLY A 879 -18.62 -13.89 9.12
CA GLY A 879 -17.68 -14.99 9.37
C GLY A 879 -17.10 -15.63 8.09
N PHE A 880 -17.80 -15.53 6.96
CA PHE A 880 -17.34 -16.08 5.68
C PHE A 880 -16.40 -15.13 4.94
N PHE A 881 -16.75 -13.84 4.85
CA PHE A 881 -15.94 -12.87 4.11
C PHE A 881 -14.84 -12.27 5.00
N THR A 882 -13.59 -12.61 4.73
CA THR A 882 -12.44 -12.02 5.44
C THR A 882 -12.16 -10.59 4.98
N LYS A 883 -11.39 -9.83 5.79
CA LYS A 883 -10.88 -8.52 5.37
C LYS A 883 -10.08 -8.71 4.08
N HIS A 884 -10.48 -8.01 3.02
CA HIS A 884 -9.82 -8.08 1.72
C HIS A 884 -8.38 -7.56 1.82
N LYS A 885 -7.43 -8.28 1.21
CA LYS A 885 -6.04 -7.86 1.00
C LYS A 885 -5.63 -8.25 -0.41
N LEU A 886 -5.53 -7.26 -1.30
CA LEU A 886 -5.04 -7.47 -2.66
C LEU A 886 -3.60 -7.99 -2.60
N GLN A 887 -3.35 -9.17 -3.17
CA GLN A 887 -2.02 -9.72 -3.10
C GLN A 887 -1.14 -9.09 -4.19
N PRO A 888 0.09 -8.66 -3.86
CA PRO A 888 0.94 -8.00 -4.84
C PRO A 888 1.24 -8.82 -6.12
N TRP A 889 1.21 -10.15 -6.05
CA TRP A 889 1.37 -10.99 -7.24
C TRP A 889 0.13 -11.01 -8.14
N GLU A 890 -1.08 -10.79 -7.61
CA GLU A 890 -2.30 -10.67 -8.43
C GLU A 890 -2.26 -9.40 -9.28
N VAL A 891 -1.66 -8.33 -8.72
CA VAL A 891 -1.36 -7.08 -9.43
C VAL A 891 -0.34 -7.33 -10.54
N LEU A 892 0.75 -8.04 -10.25
CA LEU A 892 1.82 -8.31 -11.22
C LEU A 892 1.41 -9.28 -12.34
N GLU A 893 0.63 -10.31 -12.01
CA GLU A 893 0.13 -11.30 -12.97
C GLU A 893 -1.12 -10.82 -13.70
N ASN A 894 -1.65 -9.65 -13.35
CA ASN A 894 -2.84 -9.07 -13.95
C ASN A 894 -4.03 -10.01 -13.85
N LEU A 895 -4.31 -10.44 -12.62
CA LEU A 895 -5.42 -11.34 -12.32
C LEU A 895 -6.61 -10.53 -11.80
N HIS A 896 -7.76 -10.79 -12.42
CA HIS A 896 -9.05 -10.33 -11.96
C HIS A 896 -9.99 -11.53 -12.05
N TYR A 897 -10.56 -11.96 -10.93
CA TYR A 897 -11.44 -13.13 -10.85
C TYR A 897 -12.35 -13.10 -9.62
N VAL A 898 -13.40 -13.92 -9.62
CA VAL A 898 -14.30 -14.12 -8.46
C VAL A 898 -13.57 -14.91 -7.37
N SER A 899 -13.37 -14.31 -6.19
CA SER A 899 -12.66 -14.94 -5.08
C SER A 899 -13.58 -15.69 -4.11
N SER A 900 -14.80 -15.20 -3.93
CA SER A 900 -15.74 -15.73 -2.94
C SER A 900 -17.19 -15.59 -3.41
N VAL A 901 -18.00 -16.60 -3.15
CA VAL A 901 -19.44 -16.62 -3.44
C VAL A 901 -20.19 -17.18 -2.23
N PHE A 902 -21.07 -16.37 -1.64
CA PHE A 902 -21.99 -16.79 -0.59
C PHE A 902 -23.41 -16.76 -1.15
N VAL A 903 -24.06 -17.92 -1.16
CA VAL A 903 -25.39 -18.11 -1.72
C VAL A 903 -26.43 -18.08 -0.61
N VAL A 904 -27.39 -17.17 -0.69
CA VAL A 904 -28.47 -16.99 0.29
C VAL A 904 -29.80 -17.39 -0.36
N CYS A 905 -30.43 -18.44 0.15
CA CYS A 905 -31.65 -18.98 -0.45
C CYS A 905 -32.90 -18.63 0.37
N ASN A 906 -33.98 -18.25 -0.33
CA ASN A 906 -35.32 -18.04 0.20
C ASN A 906 -35.42 -16.97 1.31
N VAL A 907 -34.68 -15.87 1.18
CA VAL A 907 -34.76 -14.71 2.11
C VAL A 907 -35.59 -13.58 1.54
N ASN A 908 -35.27 -13.13 0.32
CA ASN A 908 -36.03 -12.06 -0.33
C ASN A 908 -37.47 -12.52 -0.62
N GLN A 909 -37.61 -13.68 -1.27
CA GLN A 909 -38.87 -14.37 -1.57
C GLN A 909 -38.61 -15.89 -1.69
N PHE A 910 -39.66 -16.71 -1.61
CA PHE A 910 -39.54 -18.16 -1.87
C PHE A 910 -39.15 -18.42 -3.33
N LEU A 911 -38.26 -19.40 -3.58
CA LEU A 911 -37.60 -19.70 -4.87
C LEU A 911 -36.60 -18.65 -5.38
N MET A 912 -36.36 -17.58 -4.61
CA MET A 912 -35.29 -16.63 -4.93
C MET A 912 -33.98 -17.00 -4.24
N VAL A 913 -32.89 -16.94 -5.01
CA VAL A 913 -31.52 -17.18 -4.56
C VAL A 913 -30.71 -15.92 -4.77
N SER A 914 -30.17 -15.33 -3.70
CA SER A 914 -29.30 -14.17 -3.76
C SER A 914 -27.83 -14.59 -3.69
N LEU A 915 -27.01 -14.11 -4.62
CA LEU A 915 -25.57 -14.36 -4.65
C LEU A 915 -24.84 -13.13 -4.10
N ILE A 916 -24.19 -13.27 -2.95
CA ILE A 916 -23.22 -12.30 -2.45
C ILE A 916 -21.85 -12.70 -3.00
N VAL A 917 -21.30 -11.89 -3.89
CA VAL A 917 -20.07 -12.22 -4.63
C VAL A 917 -18.97 -11.24 -4.24
N GLN A 918 -17.77 -11.75 -3.97
CA GLN A 918 -16.56 -10.95 -3.81
C GLN A 918 -15.56 -11.29 -4.93
N ASP A 919 -14.97 -10.27 -5.54
CA ASP A 919 -13.84 -10.44 -6.45
C ASP A 919 -12.49 -10.35 -5.72
N ASN A 920 -11.44 -10.80 -6.38
CA ASN A 920 -10.08 -10.75 -5.85
C ASN A 920 -9.50 -9.33 -5.75
N LEU A 921 -10.28 -8.29 -6.10
CA LEU A 921 -9.95 -6.89 -5.92
C LEU A 921 -10.73 -6.26 -4.75
N GLY A 922 -11.52 -7.06 -4.02
CA GLY A 922 -12.23 -6.67 -2.81
C GLY A 922 -13.63 -6.12 -3.02
N GLU A 923 -14.09 -6.02 -4.27
CA GLU A 923 -15.43 -5.53 -4.60
C GLU A 923 -16.48 -6.57 -4.27
N ARG A 924 -17.66 -6.09 -3.89
CA ARG A 924 -18.75 -6.93 -3.40
C ARG A 924 -20.05 -6.61 -4.13
N PHE A 925 -20.75 -7.65 -4.55
CA PHE A 925 -21.97 -7.57 -5.35
C PHE A 925 -23.09 -8.40 -4.71
N VAL A 926 -24.34 -7.99 -4.91
CA VAL A 926 -25.52 -8.82 -4.66
C VAL A 926 -26.36 -8.88 -5.92
N ILE A 927 -26.50 -10.08 -6.46
CA ILE A 927 -27.34 -10.36 -7.62
C ILE A 927 -28.32 -11.48 -7.30
N ASP A 928 -29.56 -11.34 -7.76
CA ASP A 928 -30.64 -12.28 -7.48
C ASP A 928 -30.87 -13.21 -8.67
N LEU A 929 -31.14 -14.47 -8.35
CA LEU A 929 -31.45 -15.57 -9.26
C LEU A 929 -32.85 -16.08 -8.93
N ASP A 930 -33.73 -16.08 -9.93
CA ASP A 930 -35.08 -16.62 -9.82
C ASP A 930 -35.16 -18.07 -10.33
N LEU A 931 -35.66 -18.96 -9.47
CA LEU A 931 -35.89 -20.37 -9.79
C LEU A 931 -37.35 -20.69 -10.14
N SER A 932 -38.31 -19.77 -9.97
CA SER A 932 -39.75 -20.03 -10.14
C SER A 932 -40.09 -20.69 -11.48
N ASP A 933 -39.45 -20.21 -12.55
CA ASP A 933 -39.74 -20.57 -13.93
C ASP A 933 -39.03 -21.85 -14.39
N ILE A 934 -38.22 -22.47 -13.53
CA ILE A 934 -37.58 -23.75 -13.83
C ILE A 934 -38.62 -24.86 -13.69
N LYS A 935 -38.93 -25.51 -14.81
CA LYS A 935 -39.85 -26.65 -14.85
C LYS A 935 -39.15 -27.88 -14.27
N VAL A 936 -39.81 -28.53 -13.32
CA VAL A 936 -39.35 -29.81 -12.74
C VAL A 936 -40.53 -30.78 -12.65
N ASN A 937 -40.24 -32.06 -12.89
CA ASN A 937 -41.22 -33.13 -12.74
C ASN A 937 -41.17 -33.59 -11.28
N PHE A 938 -42.23 -33.31 -10.53
CA PHE A 938 -42.34 -33.79 -9.15
C PHE A 938 -42.55 -35.30 -9.16
N HIS A 939 -41.63 -36.06 -8.57
CA HIS A 939 -41.83 -37.47 -8.30
C HIS A 939 -42.80 -37.60 -7.12
N GLU A 940 -44.01 -38.10 -7.41
CA GLU A 940 -45.08 -38.46 -6.47
C GLU A 940 -45.81 -37.29 -5.75
N LYS A 941 -47.12 -37.50 -5.52
CA LYS A 941 -47.98 -36.56 -4.78
C LYS A 941 -47.50 -36.55 -3.32
N SER A 942 -46.90 -35.45 -2.88
CA SER A 942 -46.55 -35.30 -1.46
C SER A 942 -47.82 -35.35 -0.60
N GLU A 943 -47.73 -36.02 0.56
CA GLU A 943 -48.85 -36.18 1.49
C GLU A 943 -49.18 -34.86 2.25
N SER A 944 -48.32 -33.84 2.14
CA SER A 944 -48.50 -32.50 2.73
C SER A 944 -48.07 -31.34 1.78
N GLU A 945 -48.64 -30.15 1.95
CA GLU A 945 -48.26 -28.90 1.23
C GLU A 945 -46.82 -28.44 1.58
N GLU A 946 -46.27 -28.92 2.70
CA GLU A 946 -44.98 -28.51 3.26
C GLU A 946 -43.81 -29.29 2.66
N ASP A 947 -43.95 -30.62 2.51
CA ASP A 947 -43.00 -31.47 1.78
C ASP A 947 -42.90 -31.04 0.31
N HIS A 948 -44.02 -30.55 -0.25
CA HIS A 948 -44.04 -29.97 -1.58
C HIS A 948 -43.13 -28.75 -1.70
N LYS A 949 -43.09 -27.85 -0.70
CA LYS A 949 -42.22 -26.66 -0.74
C LYS A 949 -40.74 -27.00 -0.64
N LEU A 950 -40.39 -28.00 0.17
CA LEU A 950 -39.01 -28.47 0.31
C LEU A 950 -38.53 -29.10 -1.01
N ASN A 951 -39.30 -30.04 -1.57
CA ASN A 951 -38.99 -30.68 -2.83
C ASN A 951 -38.99 -29.67 -3.99
N ALA A 952 -39.99 -28.79 -4.07
CA ALA A 952 -40.07 -27.75 -5.09
C ALA A 952 -38.83 -26.86 -5.18
N PHE A 953 -38.22 -26.52 -4.05
CA PHE A 953 -37.01 -25.71 -4.03
C PHE A 953 -35.77 -26.52 -4.44
N PHE A 954 -35.51 -27.66 -3.79
CA PHE A 954 -34.28 -28.44 -4.02
C PHE A 954 -34.28 -29.12 -5.39
N ASP A 955 -35.44 -29.57 -5.88
CA ASP A 955 -35.59 -30.13 -7.22
C ASP A 955 -35.28 -29.11 -8.32
N ARG A 956 -35.63 -27.84 -8.11
CA ARG A 956 -35.25 -26.75 -9.02
C ARG A 956 -33.76 -26.43 -8.91
N LEU A 957 -33.24 -26.39 -7.68
CA LEU A 957 -31.84 -26.06 -7.40
C LEU A 957 -30.86 -27.09 -7.99
N GLN A 958 -31.22 -28.38 -8.04
CA GLN A 958 -30.38 -29.43 -8.59
C GLN A 958 -30.25 -29.43 -10.12
N THR A 959 -31.14 -28.72 -10.82
CA THR A 959 -31.15 -28.72 -12.29
C THR A 959 -29.89 -28.09 -12.92
N ALA A 960 -29.51 -28.58 -14.10
CA ALA A 960 -28.48 -27.95 -14.93
C ALA A 960 -28.88 -26.52 -15.34
N GLU A 961 -30.17 -26.23 -15.47
CA GLU A 961 -30.69 -24.88 -15.77
C GLU A 961 -30.40 -23.91 -14.61
N ALA A 962 -30.60 -24.30 -13.35
CA ALA A 962 -30.25 -23.46 -12.21
C ALA A 962 -28.75 -23.11 -12.19
N ARG A 963 -27.88 -24.08 -12.51
CA ARG A 963 -26.42 -23.86 -12.63
C ARG A 963 -26.05 -22.94 -13.79
N LYS A 964 -26.71 -23.07 -14.95
CA LYS A 964 -26.52 -22.15 -16.09
C LYS A 964 -26.93 -20.73 -15.72
N ARG A 965 -28.06 -20.56 -15.03
CA ARG A 965 -28.50 -19.23 -14.56
C ARG A 965 -27.56 -18.66 -13.50
N PHE A 966 -27.05 -19.48 -12.57
CA PHE A 966 -26.00 -19.08 -11.62
C PHE A 966 -24.75 -18.54 -12.33
N LEU A 967 -24.22 -19.26 -13.32
CA LEU A 967 -23.08 -18.81 -14.12
C LEU A 967 -23.38 -17.52 -14.90
N LYS A 968 -24.57 -17.42 -15.49
CA LYS A 968 -25.02 -16.21 -16.18
C LYS A 968 -25.10 -15.00 -15.25
N CYS A 969 -25.49 -15.19 -13.98
CA CYS A 969 -25.46 -14.14 -12.97
C CYS A 969 -24.02 -13.69 -12.67
N LEU A 970 -23.06 -14.62 -12.55
CA LEU A 970 -21.66 -14.27 -12.36
C LEU A 970 -21.07 -13.53 -13.58
N GLU A 971 -21.45 -13.92 -14.80
CA GLU A 971 -21.02 -13.24 -16.03
C GLU A 971 -21.45 -11.77 -16.08
N GLN A 972 -22.65 -11.46 -15.56
CA GLN A 972 -23.18 -10.09 -15.49
C GLN A 972 -22.36 -9.17 -14.58
N LEU A 973 -21.60 -9.72 -13.63
CA LEU A 973 -20.75 -8.94 -12.72
C LEU A 973 -19.43 -8.48 -13.35
N GLU A 974 -19.17 -8.88 -14.59
CA GLU A 974 -17.92 -8.60 -15.29
C GLU A 974 -16.64 -9.05 -14.53
N ALA A 975 -16.74 -10.07 -13.67
CA ALA A 975 -15.63 -10.73 -12.99
C ALA A 975 -15.55 -12.20 -13.45
N PRO A 976 -14.42 -12.69 -13.99
CA PRO A 976 -14.35 -14.05 -14.54
C PRO A 976 -14.14 -15.09 -13.44
N LEU A 977 -14.51 -16.33 -13.70
CA LEU A 977 -14.03 -17.47 -12.92
C LEU A 977 -12.59 -17.79 -13.30
N ASN A 978 -11.76 -18.15 -12.32
CA ASN A 978 -10.38 -18.60 -12.54
C ASN A 978 -10.26 -20.11 -12.29
N PRO A 979 -10.00 -20.93 -13.32
CA PRO A 979 -9.89 -22.39 -13.17
C PRO A 979 -8.77 -22.83 -12.22
N LYS A 980 -7.70 -22.01 -12.09
CA LYS A 980 -6.57 -22.30 -11.20
C LYS A 980 -6.83 -21.87 -9.75
N SER A 981 -7.88 -21.10 -9.51
CA SER A 981 -8.23 -20.51 -8.22
C SER A 981 -9.76 -20.45 -8.11
N PRO A 982 -10.42 -21.60 -7.88
CA PRO A 982 -11.87 -21.62 -7.73
C PRO A 982 -12.30 -20.74 -6.53
N PRO A 983 -13.48 -20.11 -6.61
CA PRO A 983 -13.94 -19.25 -5.53
C PRO A 983 -14.19 -20.06 -4.27
N SER A 984 -13.87 -19.46 -3.12
CA SER A 984 -14.43 -19.91 -1.85
C SER A 984 -15.95 -19.85 -1.93
N TYR A 985 -16.62 -20.90 -1.46
CA TYR A 985 -18.05 -21.07 -1.69
C TYR A 985 -18.77 -21.51 -0.41
N ARG A 986 -19.94 -20.92 -0.16
CA ARG A 986 -20.85 -21.36 0.90
C ARG A 986 -22.30 -21.11 0.45
N ILE A 987 -23.20 -22.01 0.83
CA ILE A 987 -24.65 -21.86 0.65
C ILE A 987 -25.36 -21.88 1.99
N TRP A 988 -26.33 -20.99 2.14
CA TRP A 988 -27.16 -20.84 3.33
C TRP A 988 -28.63 -20.79 2.91
N VAL A 989 -29.44 -21.64 3.52
CA VAL A 989 -30.87 -21.78 3.24
C VAL A 989 -31.68 -21.31 4.45
N ASN A 990 -32.61 -20.40 4.22
CA ASN A 990 -33.50 -19.91 5.28
C ASN A 990 -34.41 -21.04 5.81
N PRO A 991 -34.29 -21.45 7.09
CA PRO A 991 -35.07 -22.54 7.65
C PRO A 991 -36.55 -22.21 7.87
N LYS A 992 -36.92 -20.92 7.96
CA LYS A 992 -38.27 -20.48 8.34
C LYS A 992 -39.34 -20.66 7.26
N ASN A 993 -38.95 -20.96 6.03
CA ASN A 993 -39.91 -21.30 4.96
C ASN A 993 -40.36 -22.77 5.02
N TYR A 994 -39.83 -23.55 5.97
CA TYR A 994 -40.07 -24.98 6.10
C TYR A 994 -40.50 -25.32 7.53
N THR A 995 -41.51 -26.15 7.67
CA THR A 995 -41.96 -26.67 8.97
C THR A 995 -41.19 -27.95 9.27
N LEU A 996 -40.08 -27.87 10.01
CA LEU A 996 -39.23 -29.02 10.34
C LEU A 996 -39.36 -29.42 11.81
N THR A 997 -39.51 -30.72 12.10
CA THR A 997 -39.56 -31.31 13.45
C THR A 997 -38.17 -31.42 14.14
N LEU A 998 -37.28 -30.48 13.84
CA LEU A 998 -35.90 -30.44 14.33
C LEU A 998 -35.68 -29.19 15.20
N GLY A 999 -34.79 -29.28 16.21
CA GLY A 999 -34.41 -28.10 16.99
C GLY A 999 -33.74 -27.01 16.12
N PRO A 1000 -33.85 -25.71 16.45
CA PRO A 1000 -33.44 -24.59 15.58
C PRO A 1000 -32.02 -24.71 15.00
N LYS A 1001 -31.04 -25.08 15.83
CA LYS A 1001 -29.63 -25.28 15.40
C LYS A 1001 -29.47 -26.40 14.36
N HIS A 1002 -30.29 -27.45 14.43
CA HIS A 1002 -30.21 -28.60 13.53
C HIS A 1002 -30.97 -28.38 12.21
N GLN A 1003 -31.96 -27.47 12.18
CA GLN A 1003 -32.68 -27.11 10.95
C GLN A 1003 -31.75 -26.48 9.91
N SER A 1004 -30.91 -25.53 10.33
CA SER A 1004 -29.90 -24.89 9.47
C SER A 1004 -28.87 -25.92 8.96
N ILE A 1005 -28.38 -26.81 9.83
CA ILE A 1005 -27.44 -27.89 9.45
C ILE A 1005 -28.07 -28.86 8.44
N TYR A 1006 -29.34 -29.22 8.65
CA TYR A 1006 -30.09 -30.13 7.77
C TYR A 1006 -30.24 -29.54 6.36
N LEU A 1007 -30.80 -28.33 6.24
CA LEU A 1007 -31.07 -27.70 4.95
C LEU A 1007 -29.79 -27.32 4.21
N ASN A 1008 -28.79 -26.76 4.92
CA ASN A 1008 -27.48 -26.47 4.34
C ASN A 1008 -26.75 -27.77 3.96
N GLY A 1009 -27.00 -28.88 4.65
CA GLY A 1009 -26.48 -30.20 4.30
C GLY A 1009 -27.00 -30.69 2.94
N ILE A 1010 -28.31 -30.59 2.72
CA ILE A 1010 -28.94 -30.89 1.43
C ILE A 1010 -28.39 -29.97 0.33
N ALA A 1011 -28.36 -28.66 0.60
CA ALA A 1011 -27.86 -27.67 -0.35
C ALA A 1011 -26.38 -27.89 -0.73
N ASN A 1012 -25.51 -28.20 0.24
CA ASN A 1012 -24.09 -28.51 -0.01
C ASN A 1012 -23.89 -29.84 -0.74
N ARG A 1013 -24.82 -30.79 -0.61
CA ARG A 1013 -24.78 -32.03 -1.40
C ARG A 1013 -25.12 -31.77 -2.86
N ILE A 1014 -26.09 -30.89 -3.12
CA ILE A 1014 -26.54 -30.49 -4.46
C ILE A 1014 -25.50 -29.57 -5.12
N TRP A 1015 -25.02 -28.54 -4.42
CA TRP A 1015 -23.99 -27.60 -4.85
C TRP A 1015 -22.78 -27.67 -3.90
N PRO A 1016 -21.86 -28.64 -4.10
CA PRO A 1016 -20.67 -28.78 -3.27
C PRO A 1016 -19.64 -27.68 -3.52
N ASP A 1017 -18.81 -27.42 -2.52
CA ASP A 1017 -17.75 -26.42 -2.55
C ASP A 1017 -16.54 -26.81 -3.43
N THR A 1018 -16.39 -28.09 -3.77
CA THR A 1018 -15.26 -28.61 -4.54
C THR A 1018 -15.65 -29.83 -5.36
N GLY A 1019 -14.80 -30.18 -6.35
CA GLY A 1019 -14.96 -31.40 -7.15
C GLY A 1019 -15.74 -31.22 -8.45
N PRO A 1020 -16.04 -32.33 -9.16
CA PRO A 1020 -16.66 -32.30 -10.50
C PRO A 1020 -18.07 -31.68 -10.47
N PHE A 1021 -18.82 -31.90 -9.39
CA PHE A 1021 -20.19 -31.42 -9.21
C PHE A 1021 -20.28 -29.98 -8.65
N ALA A 1022 -19.17 -29.27 -8.51
CA ALA A 1022 -19.20 -27.89 -8.01
C ALA A 1022 -20.03 -26.95 -8.94
N PRO A 1023 -20.65 -25.88 -8.43
CA PRO A 1023 -21.63 -25.09 -9.17
C PRO A 1023 -21.07 -24.38 -10.41
N TRP A 1024 -19.74 -24.25 -10.53
CA TRP A 1024 -19.07 -23.71 -11.71
C TRP A 1024 -18.95 -24.68 -12.90
N ASN A 1025 -19.36 -25.96 -12.75
CA ASN A 1025 -19.39 -26.95 -13.82
C ASN A 1025 -20.87 -27.27 -14.18
N PRO A 1026 -21.45 -26.63 -15.22
CA PRO A 1026 -22.87 -26.75 -15.50
C PRO A 1026 -23.25 -28.07 -16.18
N GLU A 1027 -22.30 -28.73 -16.84
CA GLU A 1027 -22.51 -29.99 -17.58
C GLU A 1027 -22.45 -31.23 -16.69
N GLN A 1028 -22.07 -31.08 -15.42
CA GLN A 1028 -21.92 -32.17 -14.45
C GLN A 1028 -22.81 -31.90 -13.22
N ALA A 1029 -24.12 -31.73 -13.44
CA ALA A 1029 -25.06 -31.68 -12.32
C ALA A 1029 -25.17 -33.07 -11.68
N PRO A 1030 -25.12 -33.19 -10.34
CA PRO A 1030 -25.28 -34.48 -9.68
C PRO A 1030 -26.72 -34.97 -9.85
N THR A 1031 -26.89 -36.21 -10.30
CA THR A 1031 -28.17 -36.91 -10.20
C THR A 1031 -28.28 -37.43 -8.77
N ILE A 1032 -29.18 -36.87 -7.98
CA ILE A 1032 -29.42 -37.29 -6.60
C ILE A 1032 -30.69 -38.15 -6.60
N ASP A 1033 -30.51 -39.46 -6.56
CA ASP A 1033 -31.61 -40.44 -6.50
C ASP A 1033 -32.06 -40.71 -5.05
N ASN A 1034 -31.39 -40.10 -4.06
CA ASN A 1034 -31.69 -40.25 -2.63
C ASN A 1034 -32.71 -39.21 -2.16
N ASP A 1035 -33.57 -39.60 -1.23
CA ASP A 1035 -34.50 -38.70 -0.54
C ASP A 1035 -33.75 -37.56 0.19
N PHE A 1036 -34.24 -36.33 0.05
CA PHE A 1036 -33.65 -35.15 0.70
C PHE A 1036 -33.67 -35.28 2.23
N ASP A 1037 -34.66 -35.96 2.83
CA ASP A 1037 -34.68 -36.18 4.29
C ASP A 1037 -33.51 -37.05 4.78
N GLN A 1038 -33.18 -38.09 4.02
CA GLN A 1038 -32.01 -38.91 4.30
C GLN A 1038 -30.73 -38.06 4.29
N ILE A 1039 -30.53 -37.24 3.25
CA ILE A 1039 -29.35 -36.39 3.10
C ILE A 1039 -29.22 -35.39 4.25
N GLY A 1040 -30.34 -34.75 4.64
CA GLY A 1040 -30.34 -33.78 5.73
C GLY A 1040 -30.01 -34.41 7.09
N ARG A 1041 -30.51 -35.62 7.39
CA ARG A 1041 -30.20 -36.35 8.62
C ARG A 1041 -28.75 -36.84 8.68
N GLU A 1042 -28.20 -37.26 7.54
CA GLU A 1042 -26.79 -37.61 7.41
C GLU A 1042 -25.89 -36.40 7.72
N ALA A 1043 -26.25 -35.21 7.26
CA ALA A 1043 -25.52 -33.98 7.57
C ALA A 1043 -25.47 -33.67 9.07
N ILE A 1044 -26.59 -33.82 9.79
CA ILE A 1044 -26.64 -33.68 11.25
C ILE A 1044 -25.70 -34.69 11.93
N THR A 1045 -25.70 -35.94 11.46
CA THR A 1045 -24.87 -37.01 12.02
C THR A 1045 -23.38 -36.74 11.78
N SER A 1046 -23.02 -36.27 10.59
CA SER A 1046 -21.65 -35.87 10.24
C SER A 1046 -21.17 -34.68 11.08
N TYR A 1047 -22.04 -33.69 11.31
CA TYR A 1047 -21.73 -32.55 12.18
C TYR A 1047 -21.40 -33.00 13.60
N LYS A 1048 -22.22 -33.89 14.20
CA LYS A 1048 -21.98 -34.42 15.55
C LYS A 1048 -20.64 -35.14 15.66
N ARG A 1049 -20.32 -36.04 14.72
CA ARG A 1049 -19.02 -36.74 14.65
C ARG A 1049 -17.84 -35.78 14.53
N THR A 1050 -17.99 -34.72 13.74
CA THR A 1050 -16.93 -33.71 13.57
C THR A 1050 -16.65 -32.97 14.87
N GLN A 1051 -17.70 -32.59 15.61
CA GLN A 1051 -17.56 -31.94 16.92
C GLN A 1051 -16.86 -32.84 17.94
N GLU A 1052 -17.23 -34.13 17.98
CA GLU A 1052 -16.56 -35.12 18.83
C GLU A 1052 -15.07 -35.29 18.50
N ARG A 1053 -14.71 -35.30 17.21
CA ARG A 1053 -13.31 -35.36 16.77
C ARG A 1053 -12.52 -34.13 17.19
N ILE A 1054 -13.06 -32.93 16.94
CA ILE A 1054 -12.43 -31.65 17.35
C ILE A 1054 -12.20 -31.66 18.86
N GLN A 1055 -13.17 -32.12 19.64
CA GLN A 1055 -13.04 -32.24 21.09
C GLN A 1055 -11.91 -33.20 21.49
N LYS A 1056 -11.81 -34.37 20.85
CA LYS A 1056 -10.71 -35.34 21.09
C LYS A 1056 -9.33 -34.79 20.70
N GLU A 1057 -9.19 -34.15 19.54
CA GLU A 1057 -7.94 -33.53 19.09
C GLU A 1057 -7.49 -32.40 20.03
N ARG A 1058 -8.44 -31.60 20.53
CA ARG A 1058 -8.18 -30.59 21.55
C ARG A 1058 -7.66 -31.21 22.85
N LEU A 1059 -8.28 -32.30 23.32
CA LEU A 1059 -7.83 -33.01 24.52
C LEU A 1059 -6.41 -33.58 24.35
N ILE A 1060 -6.07 -34.13 23.18
CA ILE A 1060 -4.73 -34.63 22.87
C ILE A 1060 -3.70 -33.49 22.82
N ARG A 1061 -4.02 -32.37 22.16
CA ARG A 1061 -3.15 -31.19 22.14
C ARG A 1061 -2.92 -30.63 23.55
N LEU A 1062 -3.97 -30.53 24.36
CA LEU A 1062 -3.87 -30.10 25.75
C LEU A 1062 -2.99 -31.06 26.57
N ALA A 1063 -3.07 -32.37 26.36
CA ALA A 1063 -2.21 -33.34 27.01
C ALA A 1063 -0.73 -33.20 26.58
N HIS A 1064 -0.47 -32.98 25.29
CA HIS A 1064 0.88 -32.73 24.76
C HIS A 1064 1.48 -31.42 25.31
N ILE A 1065 0.70 -30.34 25.35
CA ILE A 1065 1.11 -29.04 25.92
C ILE A 1065 1.38 -29.18 27.42
N ARG A 1066 0.55 -29.91 28.17
CA ARG A 1066 0.78 -30.20 29.60
C ARG A 1066 2.07 -30.98 29.82
N SER A 1067 2.37 -31.97 28.96
CA SER A 1067 3.63 -32.72 29.00
C SER A 1067 4.84 -31.83 28.71
N MET A 1068 4.78 -31.00 27.66
CA MET A 1068 5.82 -30.03 27.31
C MET A 1068 6.05 -29.02 28.44
N SER A 1069 4.99 -28.48 29.02
CA SER A 1069 5.05 -27.53 30.14
C SER A 1069 5.65 -28.17 31.39
N LYS A 1070 5.30 -29.43 31.68
CA LYS A 1070 5.88 -30.20 32.80
C LYS A 1070 7.37 -30.47 32.58
N ASN A 1071 7.78 -30.82 31.36
CA ASN A 1071 9.18 -31.02 31.00
C ASN A 1071 9.98 -29.72 31.13
N TYR A 1072 9.40 -28.59 30.70
CA TYR A 1072 10.00 -27.26 30.85
C TYR A 1072 10.13 -26.84 32.32
N LEU A 1073 9.09 -27.02 33.14
CA LEU A 1073 9.14 -26.76 34.58
C LEU A 1073 10.17 -27.64 35.30
N ASN A 1074 10.27 -28.92 34.91
CA ASN A 1074 11.29 -29.82 35.45
C ASN A 1074 12.70 -29.39 35.05
N LYS A 1075 12.88 -28.86 33.82
CA LYS A 1075 14.15 -28.29 33.36
C LYS A 1075 14.52 -27.06 34.18
N LEU A 1076 13.60 -26.10 34.36
CA LEU A 1076 13.82 -24.91 35.20
C LEU A 1076 14.16 -25.28 36.65
N LYS A 1077 13.51 -26.30 37.21
CA LYS A 1077 13.84 -26.78 38.56
C LYS A 1077 15.23 -27.40 38.65
N ARG A 1078 15.69 -28.12 37.62
CA ARG A 1078 17.06 -28.65 37.54
C ARG A 1078 18.08 -27.54 37.39
N GLU A 1079 17.86 -26.61 36.46
CA GLU A 1079 18.75 -25.45 36.26
C GLU A 1079 18.85 -24.60 37.52
N LYS A 1080 17.74 -24.42 38.25
CA LYS A 1080 17.73 -23.70 39.52
C LYS A 1080 18.47 -24.45 40.62
N ALA A 1081 18.31 -25.77 40.69
CA ALA A 1081 19.05 -26.61 41.64
C ALA A 1081 20.55 -26.63 41.33
N GLU A 1082 20.92 -26.67 40.04
CA GLU A 1082 22.32 -26.59 39.57
C GLU A 1082 22.94 -25.21 39.90
N GLN A 1083 22.20 -24.11 39.72
CA GLN A 1083 22.63 -22.77 40.15
C GLN A 1083 22.76 -22.63 41.67
N GLU A 1084 21.85 -23.24 42.44
CA GLU A 1084 21.94 -23.25 43.90
C GLU A 1084 23.15 -24.08 44.37
N GLN A 1085 23.51 -25.15 43.64
CA GLN A 1085 24.69 -25.97 43.90
C GLN A 1085 26.01 -25.29 43.50
N GLU A 1086 26.03 -24.57 42.37
CA GLU A 1086 27.19 -23.76 41.92
C GLU A 1086 27.44 -22.55 42.82
N ASN A 1087 26.40 -21.98 43.44
CA ASN A 1087 26.56 -20.89 44.42
C ASN A 1087 26.98 -21.40 45.83
N MET A 1088 26.94 -22.71 46.06
CA MET A 1088 27.35 -23.36 47.32
C MET A 1088 28.74 -24.02 47.25
N MET A 1089 29.33 -24.14 46.05
CA MET A 1089 30.75 -24.46 45.83
C MET A 1089 31.55 -23.18 45.61
#